data_AF-A0A952QZ17-F1
#
_entry.id   AF-A0A952QZ17-F1
#
_cell.length_a   1.000
_cell.length_b   1.000
_cell.length_c   1.000
_cell.angle_alpha   90.00
_cell.angle_beta   90.00
_cell.angle_gamma   90.00
#
_symmetry.space_group_name_H-M   'P 1'
#
loop_
_entity.id
_entity.type
_entity.pdbx_description
1 polymer ?
#
loop_
_entity_poly.entity_id
_entity_poly.type
_entity_poly.pdbx_seq_one_letter_code
_entity_poly.pdbx_strand_id
1 'polypeptide(L)'
;MPNPRYDPIAISAESTVVAEYVPDVKPEAAYQSEAALERELIRLLESQAYEHLKLTSGEQLVANLRSQLEALNGLTFSDGEWQRFFTEKIAGRNDGIVEKTVRLQEDHVQLLERDDGTKKNVTLLDKRNVHNNRLQVVNQYEAARADRANEHSTGARYANRYDVTILVNGLPMVHVELKRRGVDIREAFNQIDRYQRDSFWAGSGLFEYVQLFVISNGTLTKYYSNTTRSQHLKEGQGRGKGRKTSNSFEFTSWWADAQNKPIQDLSSFAKTFFAKHTLLNILTRYCVLTADRLLLVMRPYQIVATERILRKIAIGTNYRRLGTADAGGYVWHTTGSGKTLTSFKTAQLATQVTSVDKVLFVVDRKDLDYQTMREYDRFQKGAANSNTSTAVLKAQLEDPGARIIITTIQKLATFIKANKGHPVFAGHHVIIFDECHRSQFGDMHTAITKAFKRYHLFGFTGTPIFTANAPTGGNPRLKTTQQAFGERLHTYTIVDAITDKNVLPFRIDYVNTVKSGDFIDKDVAAIDRERALLAPERIAQVVRYTLEHFDQKTKRSSTYDHWVVANVGQAVRGRRRAEEVRERKRVRGFNAIFATASIEAARLYYDQFRVQQAQLPLEQRLKVGLIYSFGANEANDDGFLDVESFDADQLGADARSFLDGAIRDYNEAFSTSYDTSDDRFQNYYKDLSQRLRNRELDLVVVVNMFLTGFDATTLNTLFVDKNLRAHGLIQAYSRTNRILNSVKTNGNVVSFRNLEDETNSALELFGNKDARGVVLLQPFGHYYEEYAKKVGELLASFPLGAPIVGESAQQAFVGLFGQVLRLENILTAFDDFAGCEMLSLRQGQDYRSVYLDLYTEFRKEGGADKEYINDDLVFEIELIKQVEINVDYILMLVQRFRERHGHGQDVEVRAEISRSVDASPTLRSKKDLIETFIDCVSVDGRIDDEWQAFIAAKREAELDTIIASEELRPDETREFLARAFEDGALHTSGTAITEVLPPGRRFGGGANHGEKKQRVIERLSKFFERFSGL
;
A
#
# COMPACT_ATOMS: atom_id res chain seq x y z
N MET A 1 20.96 10.82 -48.24
CA MET A 1 20.92 11.72 -47.07
C MET A 1 19.85 11.22 -46.12
N PRO A 2 20.08 11.18 -44.79
CA PRO A 2 19.03 10.86 -43.83
C PRO A 2 17.96 11.95 -43.83
N ASN A 3 16.69 11.55 -43.73
CA ASN A 3 15.54 12.47 -43.68
C ASN A 3 15.74 13.54 -42.60
N PRO A 4 15.38 14.81 -42.87
CA PRO A 4 15.35 15.84 -41.84
C PRO A 4 14.38 15.38 -40.74
N ARG A 5 14.93 15.22 -39.54
CA ARG A 5 14.20 14.97 -38.31
C ARG A 5 13.58 16.31 -37.92
N TYR A 6 12.26 16.45 -38.08
CA TYR A 6 11.57 17.65 -37.63
C TYR A 6 11.42 17.59 -36.10
N ASP A 7 12.16 18.43 -35.41
CA ASP A 7 11.98 18.71 -33.98
C ASP A 7 10.63 19.41 -33.74
N PRO A 8 9.97 19.18 -32.59
CA PRO A 8 8.66 19.73 -32.30
C PRO A 8 8.66 21.27 -32.28
N ILE A 9 7.82 21.87 -33.13
CA ILE A 9 7.68 23.32 -33.35
C ILE A 9 6.86 24.02 -32.23
N ALA A 10 6.24 23.28 -31.30
CA ALA A 10 5.45 23.89 -30.22
C ALA A 10 5.53 23.12 -28.88
N ILE A 11 6.00 23.82 -27.86
CA ILE A 11 5.81 23.50 -26.43
C ILE A 11 4.43 24.05 -26.06
N SER A 12 3.48 23.17 -25.72
CA SER A 12 2.14 23.60 -25.30
C SER A 12 2.19 24.05 -23.84
N ALA A 13 1.63 25.22 -23.54
CA ALA A 13 1.39 25.69 -22.18
C ALA A 13 0.32 24.86 -21.42
N GLU A 14 -0.26 23.84 -22.07
CA GLU A 14 -1.36 23.01 -21.57
C GLU A 14 -0.94 21.58 -21.18
N SER A 15 0.35 21.29 -21.03
CA SER A 15 0.79 20.01 -20.45
C SER A 15 0.86 20.13 -18.93
N THR A 16 0.23 19.20 -18.21
CA THR A 16 0.25 19.20 -16.74
C THR A 16 1.66 18.86 -16.23
N VAL A 17 2.34 17.92 -16.89
CA VAL A 17 3.72 17.54 -16.58
C VAL A 17 4.64 18.13 -17.64
N VAL A 18 5.70 18.79 -17.20
CA VAL A 18 6.70 19.39 -18.09
C VAL A 18 7.42 18.33 -18.93
N ALA A 19 7.72 18.66 -20.18
CA ALA A 19 8.37 17.74 -21.08
C ALA A 19 9.75 17.33 -20.56
N GLU A 20 10.59 18.31 -20.23
CA GLU A 20 11.91 18.16 -19.63
C GLU A 20 12.11 19.35 -18.68
N TYR A 21 12.80 19.13 -17.55
CA TYR A 21 13.13 20.22 -16.62
C TYR A 21 14.63 20.32 -16.38
N VAL A 22 15.18 21.48 -16.69
CA VAL A 22 16.57 21.85 -16.38
C VAL A 22 16.55 22.79 -15.17
N PRO A 23 17.10 22.39 -14.01
CA PRO A 23 17.16 23.25 -12.84
C PRO A 23 18.03 24.49 -13.10
N ASP A 24 17.63 25.63 -12.52
CA ASP A 24 18.47 26.82 -12.54
C ASP A 24 19.77 26.58 -11.77
N VAL A 25 20.89 27.12 -12.26
CA VAL A 25 22.17 27.10 -11.54
C VAL A 25 22.03 27.98 -10.29
N LYS A 26 22.03 27.35 -9.12
CA LYS A 26 21.96 28.08 -7.85
C LYS A 26 23.37 28.47 -7.39
N PRO A 27 23.60 29.73 -6.96
CA PRO A 27 24.79 30.06 -6.19
C PRO A 27 24.79 29.26 -4.87
N GLU A 28 25.96 28.88 -4.37
CA GLU A 28 26.11 28.29 -3.03
C GLU A 28 25.55 29.26 -1.99
N ALA A 29 24.30 29.04 -1.57
CA ALA A 29 23.68 29.81 -0.51
C ALA A 29 23.92 29.10 0.82
N ALA A 30 24.32 29.89 1.82
CA ALA A 30 24.35 29.48 3.22
C ALA A 30 22.95 29.03 3.69
N TYR A 31 22.95 28.30 4.82
CA TYR A 31 21.79 27.83 5.58
C TYR A 31 20.49 28.65 5.37
N GLN A 32 19.42 28.00 4.91
CA GLN A 32 18.11 28.60 4.66
C GLN A 32 17.11 28.15 5.73
N SER A 33 16.53 29.11 6.48
CA SER A 33 15.51 28.83 7.49
C SER A 33 14.13 28.54 6.90
N GLU A 34 13.23 27.94 7.69
CA GLU A 34 11.82 27.68 7.32
C GLU A 34 11.11 28.94 6.86
N ALA A 35 11.21 30.02 7.63
CA ALA A 35 10.62 31.31 7.27
C ALA A 35 11.20 31.89 5.96
N ALA A 36 12.45 31.57 5.60
CA ALA A 36 13.02 31.97 4.33
C ALA A 36 12.49 31.12 3.16
N LEU A 37 12.33 29.81 3.36
CA LEU A 37 11.68 28.90 2.40
C LEU A 37 10.21 29.30 2.17
N GLU A 38 9.47 29.60 3.23
CA GLU A 38 8.08 30.06 3.19
C GLU A 38 7.94 31.34 2.36
N ARG A 39 8.75 32.37 2.65
CA ARG A 39 8.74 33.62 1.89
C ARG A 39 9.09 33.43 0.42
N GLU A 40 10.08 32.57 0.13
CA GLU A 40 10.46 32.25 -1.25
C GLU A 40 9.30 31.54 -1.98
N LEU A 41 8.66 30.58 -1.34
CA LEU A 41 7.52 29.85 -1.89
C LEU A 41 6.35 30.79 -2.18
N ILE A 42 5.95 31.64 -1.23
CA ILE A 42 4.86 32.61 -1.43
C ILE A 42 5.17 33.53 -2.60
N ARG A 43 6.40 34.08 -2.67
CA ARG A 43 6.83 34.93 -3.78
C ARG A 43 6.74 34.22 -5.14
N LEU A 44 7.10 32.93 -5.19
CA LEU A 44 6.98 32.11 -6.40
C LEU A 44 5.51 31.86 -6.77
N LEU A 45 4.63 31.63 -5.79
CA LEU A 45 3.20 31.46 -6.03
C LEU A 45 2.56 32.76 -6.54
N GLU A 46 2.87 33.91 -5.95
CA GLU A 46 2.41 35.22 -6.42
C GLU A 46 2.82 35.49 -7.86
N SER A 47 4.07 35.15 -8.23
CA SER A 47 4.55 35.26 -9.61
C SER A 47 3.80 34.35 -10.61
N GLN A 48 3.09 33.34 -10.10
CA GLN A 48 2.27 32.39 -10.86
C GLN A 48 0.76 32.70 -10.76
N ALA A 49 0.42 33.96 -10.43
CA ALA A 49 -0.94 34.48 -10.34
C ALA A 49 -1.80 33.89 -9.20
N TYR A 50 -1.16 33.53 -8.09
CA TYR A 50 -1.86 33.26 -6.83
C TYR A 50 -2.06 34.59 -6.08
N GLU A 51 -3.27 34.84 -5.60
CA GLU A 51 -3.55 35.99 -4.73
C GLU A 51 -3.10 35.68 -3.29
N HIS A 52 -2.17 36.45 -2.72
CA HIS A 52 -1.78 36.31 -1.32
C HIS A 52 -2.78 37.01 -0.40
N LEU A 53 -3.39 36.26 0.52
CA LEU A 53 -4.37 36.76 1.48
C LEU A 53 -3.82 36.67 2.90
N LYS A 54 -4.08 37.71 3.70
CA LYS A 54 -3.76 37.76 5.14
C LYS A 54 -5.02 37.50 5.96
N LEU A 55 -5.46 36.25 6.01
CA LEU A 55 -6.64 35.85 6.79
C LEU A 55 -6.22 35.47 8.21
N THR A 56 -6.86 36.09 9.21
CA THR A 56 -6.56 35.90 10.64
C THR A 56 -7.69 35.21 11.42
N SER A 57 -8.83 34.89 10.78
CA SER A 57 -9.96 34.21 11.43
C SER A 57 -10.76 33.31 10.48
N GLY A 58 -11.49 32.35 11.06
CA GLY A 58 -12.36 31.45 10.31
C GLY A 58 -13.52 32.18 9.63
N GLU A 59 -14.01 33.26 10.22
CA GLU A 59 -15.06 34.10 9.62
C GLU A 59 -14.58 34.77 8.33
N GLN A 60 -13.34 35.28 8.32
CA GLN A 60 -12.74 35.86 7.12
C GLN A 60 -12.55 34.81 6.01
N LEU A 61 -12.23 33.56 6.37
CA LEU A 61 -12.15 32.45 5.42
C LEU A 61 -13.54 32.12 4.81
N VAL A 62 -14.58 32.09 5.63
CA VAL A 62 -15.97 31.87 5.18
C VAL A 62 -16.45 33.03 4.30
N ALA A 63 -16.14 34.28 4.65
CA ALA A 63 -16.47 35.44 3.85
C ALA A 63 -15.75 35.42 2.48
N ASN A 64 -14.46 35.08 2.45
CA ASN A 64 -13.73 34.90 1.19
C ASN A 64 -14.35 33.79 0.34
N LEU A 65 -14.68 32.64 0.95
CA LEU A 65 -15.35 31.55 0.25
C LEU A 65 -16.66 32.00 -0.41
N ARG A 66 -17.51 32.76 0.31
CA ARG A 66 -18.74 33.33 -0.26
C ARG A 66 -18.43 34.16 -1.50
N SER A 67 -17.51 35.13 -1.41
CA SER A 67 -17.15 36.01 -2.52
C SER A 67 -16.56 35.27 -3.72
N GLN A 68 -15.76 34.23 -3.50
CA GLN A 68 -15.22 33.43 -4.59
C GLN A 68 -16.29 32.57 -5.28
N LEU A 69 -17.24 31.99 -4.53
CA LEU A 69 -18.35 31.24 -5.10
C LEU A 69 -19.34 32.13 -5.86
N GLU A 70 -19.61 33.33 -5.35
CA GLU A 70 -20.39 34.37 -6.04
C GLU A 70 -19.75 34.72 -7.39
N ALA A 71 -18.43 34.97 -7.39
CA ALA A 71 -17.68 35.31 -8.59
C ALA A 71 -17.65 34.17 -9.61
N LEU A 72 -17.44 32.92 -9.18
CA LEU A 72 -17.40 31.76 -10.07
C LEU A 72 -18.76 31.49 -10.73
N ASN A 73 -19.86 31.71 -10.00
CA ASN A 73 -21.20 31.34 -10.45
C ASN A 73 -22.03 32.52 -11.02
N GLY A 74 -21.47 33.74 -11.03
CA GLY A 74 -22.18 34.94 -11.45
C GLY A 74 -23.48 35.12 -10.66
N LEU A 75 -23.40 35.01 -9.33
CA LEU A 75 -24.54 35.12 -8.43
C LEU A 75 -24.18 35.92 -7.19
N THR A 76 -25.19 36.41 -6.46
CA THR A 76 -25.02 37.03 -5.15
C THR A 76 -25.95 36.31 -4.18
N PHE A 77 -25.42 35.88 -3.04
CA PHE A 77 -26.24 35.27 -2.00
C PHE A 77 -26.87 36.37 -1.14
N SER A 78 -28.11 36.18 -0.71
CA SER A 78 -28.59 36.83 0.51
C SER A 78 -27.89 36.22 1.74
N ASP A 79 -27.92 36.89 2.89
CA ASP A 79 -27.33 36.33 4.12
C ASP A 79 -28.03 35.04 4.57
N GLY A 80 -29.36 34.98 4.40
CA GLY A 80 -30.14 33.78 4.68
C GLY A 80 -29.82 32.63 3.71
N GLU A 81 -29.70 32.92 2.42
CA GLU A 81 -29.28 31.95 1.40
C GLU A 81 -27.89 31.39 1.70
N TRP A 82 -26.92 32.27 2.01
CA TRP A 82 -25.55 31.87 2.32
C TRP A 82 -25.50 31.00 3.57
N GLN A 83 -26.19 31.40 4.65
CA GLN A 83 -26.17 30.63 5.89
C GLN A 83 -26.75 29.23 5.70
N ARG A 84 -27.87 29.09 4.97
CA ARG A 84 -28.46 27.78 4.65
C ARG A 84 -27.52 26.96 3.76
N PHE A 85 -27.04 27.54 2.65
CA PHE A 85 -26.15 26.85 1.72
C PHE A 85 -24.85 26.40 2.38
N PHE A 86 -24.23 27.26 3.19
CA PHE A 86 -23.02 26.94 3.92
C PHE A 86 -23.25 25.78 4.90
N THR A 87 -24.30 25.84 5.72
CA THR A 87 -24.53 24.84 6.78
C THR A 87 -25.04 23.50 6.22
N GLU A 88 -25.75 23.50 5.11
CA GLU A 88 -26.36 22.28 4.55
C GLU A 88 -25.53 21.64 3.43
N LYS A 89 -24.81 22.44 2.63
CA LYS A 89 -24.11 21.97 1.43
C LYS A 89 -22.59 22.06 1.49
N ILE A 90 -22.03 22.92 2.35
CA ILE A 90 -20.57 23.12 2.46
C ILE A 90 -19.99 22.51 3.74
N ALA A 91 -20.55 22.85 4.89
CA ALA A 91 -20.05 22.52 6.21
C ALA A 91 -21.16 21.87 7.06
N GLY A 92 -21.69 20.75 6.56
CA GLY A 92 -22.68 19.95 7.28
C GLY A 92 -22.13 19.47 8.62
N ARG A 93 -22.95 19.48 9.68
CA ARG A 93 -22.54 19.05 11.03
C ARG A 93 -22.02 17.60 11.10
N ASN A 94 -22.47 16.75 10.17
CA ASN A 94 -22.08 15.34 10.09
C ASN A 94 -21.07 15.07 8.95
N ASP A 95 -20.59 16.09 8.25
CA ASP A 95 -19.64 15.93 7.15
C ASP A 95 -18.22 15.79 7.66
N GLY A 96 -17.56 14.69 7.34
CA GLY A 96 -16.13 14.53 7.51
C GLY A 96 -15.33 14.74 6.21
N ILE A 97 -14.05 14.37 6.27
CA ILE A 97 -13.12 14.41 5.12
C ILE A 97 -13.66 13.60 3.93
N VAL A 98 -14.29 12.45 4.20
CA VAL A 98 -14.79 11.56 3.16
C VAL A 98 -15.93 12.24 2.38
N GLU A 99 -16.91 12.80 3.09
CA GLU A 99 -18.07 13.49 2.51
C GLU A 99 -17.62 14.71 1.71
N LYS A 100 -16.69 15.50 2.25
CA LYS A 100 -16.14 16.68 1.58
C LYS A 100 -15.31 16.32 0.34
N THR A 101 -14.59 15.20 0.38
CA THR A 101 -13.86 14.66 -0.77
C THR A 101 -14.82 14.16 -1.86
N VAL A 102 -15.87 13.42 -1.49
CA VAL A 102 -16.94 13.00 -2.43
C VAL A 102 -17.57 14.23 -3.08
N ARG A 103 -17.86 15.28 -2.30
CA ARG A 103 -18.40 16.54 -2.80
C ARG A 103 -17.49 17.18 -3.83
N LEU A 104 -16.19 17.30 -3.57
CA LEU A 104 -15.27 17.88 -4.56
C LEU A 104 -15.06 16.99 -5.79
N GLN A 105 -14.99 15.66 -5.61
CA GLN A 105 -14.62 14.74 -6.67
C GLN A 105 -15.81 14.35 -7.57
N GLU A 106 -16.98 14.12 -6.98
CA GLU A 106 -18.17 13.58 -7.66
C GLU A 106 -19.32 14.59 -7.68
N ASP A 107 -19.59 15.30 -6.59
CA ASP A 107 -20.78 16.16 -6.41
C ASP A 107 -20.43 17.66 -6.28
N HIS A 108 -19.60 18.16 -7.20
CA HIS A 108 -19.03 19.51 -7.11
C HIS A 108 -20.01 20.63 -7.51
N VAL A 109 -21.25 20.28 -7.86
CA VAL A 109 -22.33 21.21 -8.20
C VAL A 109 -23.46 21.01 -7.19
N GLN A 110 -23.63 21.96 -6.29
CA GLN A 110 -24.60 21.89 -5.21
C GLN A 110 -25.85 22.71 -5.55
N LEU A 111 -27.01 22.21 -5.15
CA LEU A 111 -28.28 22.92 -5.37
C LEU A 111 -28.49 23.98 -4.27
N LEU A 112 -28.71 25.23 -4.69
CA LEU A 112 -29.16 26.34 -3.86
C LEU A 112 -30.66 26.53 -4.03
N GLU A 113 -31.39 26.52 -2.91
CA GLU A 113 -32.79 27.00 -2.84
C GLU A 113 -32.78 28.47 -2.43
N ARG A 114 -33.23 29.31 -3.36
CA ARG A 114 -33.24 30.77 -3.21
C ARG A 114 -34.42 31.23 -2.37
N ASP A 115 -34.32 32.44 -1.83
CA ASP A 115 -35.39 33.00 -0.99
C ASP A 115 -36.72 33.19 -1.75
N ASP A 116 -36.67 33.30 -3.09
CA ASP A 116 -37.84 33.38 -3.97
C ASP A 116 -38.45 32.00 -4.32
N GLY A 117 -37.92 30.91 -3.74
CA GLY A 117 -38.35 29.53 -3.99
C GLY A 117 -37.78 28.91 -5.27
N THR A 118 -37.00 29.65 -6.05
CA THR A 118 -36.32 29.11 -7.24
C THR A 118 -35.07 28.31 -6.86
N LYS A 119 -34.62 27.47 -7.80
CA LYS A 119 -33.47 26.58 -7.61
C LYS A 119 -32.33 26.96 -8.56
N LYS A 120 -31.12 27.09 -8.05
CA LYS A 120 -29.92 27.40 -8.83
C LYS A 120 -28.79 26.42 -8.52
N ASN A 121 -28.08 25.99 -9.55
CA ASN A 121 -26.89 25.15 -9.39
C ASN A 121 -25.68 26.04 -9.05
N VAL A 122 -24.99 25.73 -7.95
CA VAL A 122 -23.77 26.40 -7.49
C VAL A 122 -22.61 25.44 -7.66
N THR A 123 -21.74 25.76 -8.61
CA THR A 123 -20.49 25.04 -8.85
C THR A 123 -19.45 25.46 -7.82
N LEU A 124 -18.84 24.49 -7.15
CA LEU A 124 -17.74 24.71 -6.20
C LEU A 124 -16.37 24.73 -6.90
N LEU A 125 -16.25 23.93 -7.97
CA LEU A 125 -15.03 23.74 -8.72
C LEU A 125 -15.37 23.51 -10.20
N ASP A 126 -14.97 24.41 -11.09
CA ASP A 126 -15.20 24.24 -12.52
C ASP A 126 -14.20 23.21 -13.09
N LYS A 127 -14.68 21.98 -13.33
CA LYS A 127 -13.88 20.90 -13.91
C LYS A 127 -13.84 20.93 -15.43
N ARG A 128 -14.75 21.66 -16.09
CA ARG A 128 -14.83 21.75 -17.55
C ARG A 128 -13.79 22.73 -18.06
N ASN A 129 -13.76 23.93 -17.47
CA ASN A 129 -12.74 24.93 -17.72
C ASN A 129 -11.97 25.24 -16.44
N VAL A 130 -10.88 24.51 -16.24
CA VAL A 130 -10.09 24.58 -15.01
C VAL A 130 -9.59 25.99 -14.71
N HIS A 131 -9.38 26.84 -15.71
CA HIS A 131 -8.85 28.19 -15.54
C HIS A 131 -9.86 29.21 -15.00
N ASN A 132 -11.16 28.88 -15.01
CA ASN A 132 -12.20 29.68 -14.35
C ASN A 132 -12.04 29.67 -12.82
N ASN A 133 -11.35 28.66 -12.29
CA ASN A 133 -11.05 28.60 -10.86
C ASN A 133 -9.96 29.61 -10.48
N ARG A 134 -10.10 30.18 -9.30
CA ARG A 134 -9.17 31.15 -8.72
C ARG A 134 -8.31 30.50 -7.66
N LEU A 135 -7.02 30.83 -7.68
CA LEU A 135 -6.02 30.33 -6.74
C LEU A 135 -5.61 31.45 -5.80
N GLN A 136 -5.63 31.15 -4.50
CA GLN A 136 -5.20 32.07 -3.46
C GLN A 136 -4.25 31.33 -2.52
N VAL A 137 -3.36 32.05 -1.86
CA VAL A 137 -2.43 31.48 -0.89
C VAL A 137 -2.57 32.23 0.44
N VAL A 138 -2.64 31.47 1.53
CA VAL A 138 -2.60 31.98 2.90
C VAL A 138 -1.46 31.32 3.64
N ASN A 139 -0.87 32.05 4.58
CA ASN A 139 0.17 31.55 5.45
C ASN A 139 -0.12 31.97 6.89
N GLN A 140 0.37 31.18 7.85
CA GLN A 140 0.33 31.52 9.28
C GLN A 140 -1.09 31.73 9.82
N TYR A 141 -2.07 30.99 9.29
CA TYR A 141 -3.41 30.97 9.86
C TYR A 141 -3.35 30.30 11.24
N GLU A 142 -3.78 31.00 12.28
CA GLU A 142 -3.93 30.45 13.63
C GLU A 142 -5.40 30.14 13.87
N ALA A 143 -5.73 28.88 14.13
CA ALA A 143 -7.06 28.55 14.62
C ALA A 143 -7.23 29.15 16.03
N ALA A 144 -8.26 29.98 16.23
CA ALA A 144 -8.53 30.64 17.50
C ALA A 144 -8.58 29.61 18.65
N ARG A 145 -7.94 29.92 19.78
CA ARG A 145 -7.89 29.03 20.96
C ARG A 145 -9.28 28.88 21.57
N ALA A 146 -9.66 27.67 21.96
CA ALA A 146 -10.87 27.45 22.76
C ALA A 146 -10.75 28.22 24.09
N ASP A 147 -11.76 29.04 24.39
CA ASP A 147 -11.84 29.78 25.64
C ASP A 147 -12.26 28.81 26.76
N ARG A 148 -11.34 28.52 27.69
CA ARG A 148 -11.55 27.49 28.73
C ARG A 148 -12.65 27.85 29.73
N ALA A 149 -13.11 29.11 29.73
CA ALA A 149 -14.20 29.60 30.57
C ALA A 149 -15.60 29.46 29.92
N ASN A 150 -15.68 29.11 28.62
CA ASN A 150 -16.95 29.03 27.89
C ASN A 150 -17.09 27.67 27.19
N GLU A 151 -17.98 26.83 27.74
CA GLU A 151 -18.25 25.46 27.24
C GLU A 151 -18.77 25.42 25.78
N HIS A 152 -19.15 26.56 25.20
CA HIS A 152 -19.63 26.68 23.82
C HIS A 152 -18.57 27.23 22.83
N SER A 153 -17.31 27.44 23.25
CA SER A 153 -16.28 27.96 22.34
C SER A 153 -15.81 26.89 21.33
N THR A 154 -15.79 27.26 20.04
CA THR A 154 -15.50 26.36 18.89
C THR A 154 -14.03 26.35 18.47
N GLY A 155 -13.13 26.84 19.32
CA GLY A 155 -11.71 27.02 19.03
C GLY A 155 -10.85 25.74 19.13
N ALA A 156 -9.61 25.81 18.64
CA ALA A 156 -8.62 24.73 18.74
C ALA A 156 -8.04 24.63 20.16
N ARG A 157 -7.61 23.42 20.57
CA ARG A 157 -7.06 23.17 21.92
C ARG A 157 -5.69 23.84 22.15
N TYR A 158 -4.95 24.09 21.07
CA TYR A 158 -3.63 24.74 21.02
C TYR A 158 -3.55 25.70 19.81
N ALA A 159 -2.76 26.76 19.91
CA ALA A 159 -2.46 27.63 18.78
C ALA A 159 -1.49 26.89 17.86
N ASN A 160 -1.95 26.51 16.66
CA ASN A 160 -1.13 25.82 15.66
C ASN A 160 -0.98 26.74 14.45
N ARG A 161 0.28 26.98 14.05
CA ARG A 161 0.62 27.78 12.88
C ARG A 161 0.70 26.87 11.67
N TYR A 162 -0.18 27.08 10.69
CA TYR A 162 -0.09 26.42 9.39
C TYR A 162 0.89 27.17 8.50
N ASP A 163 1.85 26.47 7.89
CA ASP A 163 2.89 27.10 7.07
C ASP A 163 2.28 27.77 5.84
N VAL A 164 1.84 26.99 4.84
CA VAL A 164 1.25 27.54 3.60
C VAL A 164 0.04 26.70 3.20
N THR A 165 -1.09 27.36 2.94
CA THR A 165 -2.30 26.71 2.43
C THR A 165 -2.77 27.38 1.15
N ILE A 166 -3.07 26.56 0.14
CA ILE A 166 -3.59 27.02 -1.14
C ILE A 166 -5.10 26.83 -1.14
N LEU A 167 -5.80 27.93 -1.40
CA LEU A 167 -7.24 27.97 -1.59
C LEU A 167 -7.58 27.90 -3.08
N VAL A 168 -8.58 27.10 -3.42
CA VAL A 168 -9.19 27.08 -4.76
C VAL A 168 -10.63 27.53 -4.61
N ASN A 169 -10.98 28.65 -5.22
CA ASN A 169 -12.27 29.31 -5.03
C ASN A 169 -12.61 29.52 -3.53
N GLY A 170 -11.61 29.84 -2.72
CA GLY A 170 -11.75 30.02 -1.27
C GLY A 170 -11.77 28.75 -0.42
N LEU A 171 -11.82 27.54 -1.02
CA LEU A 171 -11.74 26.27 -0.29
C LEU A 171 -10.28 25.84 -0.09
N PRO A 172 -9.84 25.47 1.13
CA PRO A 172 -8.50 24.94 1.34
C PRO A 172 -8.37 23.55 0.73
N MET A 173 -7.62 23.42 -0.36
CA MET A 173 -7.48 22.17 -1.11
C MET A 173 -6.07 21.59 -1.10
N VAL A 174 -5.05 22.42 -0.85
CA VAL A 174 -3.66 21.97 -0.73
C VAL A 174 -3.03 22.58 0.50
N HIS A 175 -2.33 21.77 1.27
CA HIS A 175 -1.58 22.21 2.43
C HIS A 175 -0.10 21.85 2.24
N VAL A 176 0.78 22.81 2.48
CA VAL A 176 2.23 22.66 2.35
C VAL A 176 2.86 22.82 3.72
N GLU A 177 3.61 21.81 4.15
CA GLU A 177 4.43 21.82 5.36
C GLU A 177 5.90 21.93 4.97
N LEU A 178 6.59 22.88 5.60
CA LEU A 178 8.00 23.17 5.35
C LEU A 178 8.84 22.83 6.58
N LYS A 179 10.03 22.32 6.31
CA LYS A 179 11.10 22.14 7.30
C LYS A 179 12.38 22.80 6.82
N ARG A 180 13.23 23.19 7.76
CA ARG A 180 14.56 23.73 7.46
C ARG A 180 15.41 22.69 6.73
N ARG A 181 16.32 23.14 5.86
CA ARG A 181 17.27 22.24 5.20
C ARG A 181 18.13 21.50 6.25
N GLY A 182 18.35 20.21 6.04
CA GLY A 182 19.07 19.32 6.95
C GLY A 182 18.18 18.39 7.76
N VAL A 183 16.91 18.76 7.98
CA VAL A 183 15.91 17.92 8.68
C VAL A 183 15.37 16.85 7.72
N ASP A 184 15.13 15.63 8.22
CA ASP A 184 14.47 14.57 7.43
C ASP A 184 13.04 15.01 7.05
N ILE A 185 12.70 14.90 5.77
CA ILE A 185 11.37 15.23 5.23
C ILE A 185 10.25 14.38 5.88
N ARG A 186 10.57 13.22 6.47
CA ARG A 186 9.63 12.42 7.28
C ARG A 186 9.07 13.20 8.47
N GLU A 187 9.80 14.17 9.01
CA GLU A 187 9.30 14.98 10.11
C GLU A 187 8.23 15.98 9.67
N ALA A 188 8.33 16.53 8.46
CA ALA A 188 7.24 17.30 7.87
C ALA A 188 5.96 16.45 7.74
N PHE A 189 6.12 15.18 7.36
CA PHE A 189 5.02 14.22 7.32
C PHE A 189 4.40 13.98 8.71
N ASN A 190 5.24 13.72 9.71
CA ASN A 190 4.83 13.47 11.10
C ASN A 190 4.17 14.70 11.77
N GLN A 191 4.56 15.92 11.37
CA GLN A 191 4.01 17.17 11.90
C GLN A 191 2.56 17.38 11.43
N ILE A 192 2.30 17.13 10.15
CA ILE A 192 0.95 17.17 9.58
C ILE A 192 0.00 16.26 10.37
N ASP A 193 0.44 15.09 10.85
CA ASP A 193 -0.40 14.19 11.66
C ASP A 193 -0.83 14.78 13.01
N ARG A 194 -0.02 15.64 13.62
CA ARG A 194 -0.35 16.29 14.89
C ARG A 194 -1.49 17.29 14.69
N TYR A 195 -1.41 18.11 13.64
CA TYR A 195 -2.43 19.13 13.37
C TYR A 195 -3.83 18.57 13.17
N GLN A 196 -3.97 17.39 12.54
CA GLN A 196 -5.30 16.81 12.36
C GLN A 196 -5.94 16.39 13.67
N ARG A 197 -5.17 15.94 14.66
CA ARG A 197 -5.74 15.47 15.93
C ARG A 197 -6.25 16.63 16.77
N ASP A 198 -5.57 17.77 16.70
CA ASP A 198 -5.76 18.86 17.67
C ASP A 198 -6.39 20.14 17.10
N SER A 199 -6.44 20.33 15.77
CA SER A 199 -6.80 21.64 15.19
C SER A 199 -7.56 21.69 13.86
N PHE A 200 -7.46 20.68 12.98
CA PHE A 200 -8.19 20.72 11.69
C PHE A 200 -9.72 20.70 11.85
N TRP A 201 -10.22 20.15 12.96
CA TRP A 201 -11.65 20.05 13.29
C TRP A 201 -12.22 21.30 13.98
N ALA A 202 -11.38 22.29 14.32
CA ALA A 202 -11.83 23.48 15.03
C ALA A 202 -12.59 24.44 14.10
N GLY A 203 -13.65 25.07 14.59
CA GLY A 203 -14.49 26.00 13.84
C GLY A 203 -15.45 25.32 12.86
N SER A 204 -15.45 25.75 11.59
CA SER A 204 -16.41 25.32 10.55
C SER A 204 -16.00 24.07 9.77
N GLY A 205 -14.87 23.43 10.11
CA GLY A 205 -14.39 22.20 9.46
C GLY A 205 -13.93 22.37 8.00
N LEU A 206 -13.68 23.60 7.52
CA LEU A 206 -13.30 23.85 6.13
C LEU A 206 -11.97 23.20 5.73
N PHE A 207 -11.01 23.07 6.64
CA PHE A 207 -9.72 22.42 6.36
C PHE A 207 -9.82 20.92 6.07
N GLU A 208 -10.97 20.29 6.30
CA GLU A 208 -11.23 18.92 5.85
C GLU A 208 -11.44 18.80 4.33
N TYR A 209 -11.56 19.92 3.61
CA TYR A 209 -11.55 19.95 2.15
C TYR A 209 -10.17 19.72 1.52
N VAL A 210 -9.09 19.71 2.32
CA VAL A 210 -7.74 19.47 1.80
C VAL A 210 -7.69 18.12 1.08
N GLN A 211 -7.29 18.16 -0.20
CA GLN A 211 -7.18 17.01 -1.08
C GLN A 211 -5.73 16.52 -1.15
N LEU A 212 -4.77 17.45 -1.16
CA LEU A 212 -3.35 17.18 -1.31
C LEU A 212 -2.53 17.78 -0.16
N PHE A 213 -1.55 17.03 0.29
CA PHE A 213 -0.48 17.50 1.16
C PHE A 213 0.82 17.54 0.39
N VAL A 214 1.60 18.59 0.60
CA VAL A 214 2.96 18.74 0.11
C VAL A 214 3.87 18.90 1.32
N ILE A 215 4.95 18.14 1.36
CA ILE A 215 5.97 18.22 2.41
C ILE A 215 7.29 18.58 1.75
N SER A 216 8.05 19.48 2.37
CA SER A 216 9.38 19.84 1.88
C SER A 216 10.33 20.19 3.00
N ASN A 217 11.61 19.86 2.82
CA ASN A 217 12.71 20.42 3.63
C ASN A 217 13.57 21.42 2.82
N GLY A 218 13.04 21.92 1.69
CA GLY A 218 13.75 22.74 0.72
C GLY A 218 14.53 21.95 -0.33
N THR A 219 15.23 20.88 0.07
CA THR A 219 16.01 20.02 -0.84
C THR A 219 15.16 18.92 -1.47
N LEU A 220 14.30 18.31 -0.66
CA LEU A 220 13.41 17.21 -1.04
C LEU A 220 11.98 17.68 -0.86
N THR A 221 11.14 17.43 -1.86
CA THR A 221 9.72 17.80 -1.86
C THR A 221 8.90 16.64 -2.36
N LYS A 222 7.90 16.25 -1.58
CA LYS A 222 6.96 15.17 -1.91
C LYS A 222 5.53 15.61 -1.76
N TYR A 223 4.63 14.91 -2.44
CA TYR A 223 3.19 15.13 -2.33
C TYR A 223 2.42 13.83 -2.12
N TYR A 224 1.23 13.93 -1.52
CA TYR A 224 0.35 12.79 -1.27
C TYR A 224 -1.11 13.24 -1.07
N SER A 225 -2.04 12.30 -1.15
CA SER A 225 -3.47 12.58 -0.97
C SER A 225 -3.89 12.55 0.49
N ASN A 226 -5.05 13.13 0.78
CA ASN A 226 -5.62 13.15 2.13
C ASN A 226 -5.97 11.76 2.70
N THR A 227 -6.18 10.72 1.88
CA THR A 227 -6.51 9.38 2.39
C THR A 227 -5.31 8.50 2.66
N THR A 228 -4.17 8.72 1.98
CA THR A 228 -2.88 8.14 2.41
C THR A 228 -2.59 8.52 3.87
N ARG A 229 -2.99 9.73 4.26
CA ARG A 229 -2.97 10.22 5.64
C ARG A 229 -4.09 9.64 6.52
N SER A 230 -5.34 9.59 6.05
CA SER A 230 -6.45 9.09 6.87
C SER A 230 -6.31 7.61 7.23
N GLN A 231 -5.71 6.81 6.34
CA GLN A 231 -5.28 5.45 6.66
C GLN A 231 -4.28 5.50 7.81
N HIS A 232 -3.18 6.25 7.71
CA HIS A 232 -2.21 6.43 8.80
C HIS A 232 -2.81 6.88 10.14
N LEU A 233 -3.82 7.75 10.13
CA LEU A 233 -4.49 8.20 11.34
C LEU A 233 -5.41 7.14 11.95
N LYS A 234 -6.14 6.37 11.14
CA LYS A 234 -6.88 5.19 11.61
C LYS A 234 -5.93 4.13 12.17
N GLU A 235 -4.71 4.03 11.63
CA GLU A 235 -3.65 3.18 12.19
C GLU A 235 -3.21 3.65 13.59
N GLY A 236 -3.29 4.94 13.88
CA GLY A 236 -2.93 5.53 15.17
C GLY A 236 -4.10 5.85 16.11
N GLN A 237 -5.35 5.50 15.75
CA GLN A 237 -6.57 5.78 16.53
C GLN A 237 -7.08 4.58 17.36
N GLY A 238 -6.40 3.42 17.30
CA GLY A 238 -6.54 2.43 18.38
C GLY A 238 -6.14 3.12 19.68
N ARG A 239 -7.01 3.11 20.70
CA ARG A 239 -6.84 3.80 21.99
C ARG A 239 -5.69 3.24 22.88
N GLY A 240 -4.66 2.65 22.29
CA GLY A 240 -3.39 2.35 22.95
C GLY A 240 -2.40 3.49 22.72
N LYS A 241 -1.79 4.00 23.79
CA LYS A 241 -0.90 5.18 23.73
C LYS A 241 0.50 4.80 23.19
N GLY A 242 0.59 4.27 21.98
CA GLY A 242 1.88 4.10 21.31
C GLY A 242 1.88 3.11 20.16
N ARG A 243 1.60 3.58 18.94
CA ARG A 243 2.11 2.97 17.71
C ARG A 243 1.82 3.91 16.53
N LYS A 244 2.85 4.66 16.10
CA LYS A 244 2.90 5.20 14.74
C LYS A 244 3.55 4.12 13.88
N THR A 245 2.85 3.63 12.86
CA THR A 245 3.42 2.75 11.82
C THR A 245 3.75 3.62 10.62
N SER A 246 5.02 3.66 10.21
CA SER A 246 5.58 4.57 9.21
C SER A 246 5.18 4.28 7.75
N ASN A 247 4.26 3.33 7.54
CA ASN A 247 3.89 2.83 6.21
C ASN A 247 3.39 3.92 5.26
N SER A 248 2.76 4.97 5.79
CA SER A 248 2.13 6.04 5.01
C SER A 248 3.11 6.97 4.30
N PHE A 249 4.33 7.14 4.83
CA PHE A 249 5.36 7.93 4.16
C PHE A 249 5.85 7.26 2.88
N GLU A 250 5.87 5.93 2.81
CA GLU A 250 6.28 5.19 1.60
C GLU A 250 5.31 5.39 0.44
N PHE A 251 4.06 5.79 0.72
CA PHE A 251 3.06 6.12 -0.29
C PHE A 251 3.11 7.59 -0.76
N THR A 252 4.08 8.38 -0.28
CA THR A 252 4.33 9.75 -0.77
C THR A 252 5.11 9.75 -2.07
N SER A 253 4.74 10.61 -3.02
CA SER A 253 5.28 10.61 -4.38
C SER A 253 6.21 11.80 -4.64
N TRP A 254 7.25 11.56 -5.43
CA TRP A 254 8.05 12.62 -6.05
C TRP A 254 7.30 13.22 -7.25
N TRP A 255 7.46 14.53 -7.47
CA TRP A 255 7.14 15.11 -8.78
C TRP A 255 8.29 14.85 -9.75
N ALA A 256 7.99 14.76 -11.05
CA ALA A 256 8.96 14.42 -12.08
C ALA A 256 8.58 15.04 -13.42
N ASP A 257 9.52 15.13 -14.34
CA ASP A 257 9.26 15.46 -15.74
C ASP A 257 8.74 14.25 -16.54
N ALA A 258 8.49 14.44 -17.84
CA ALA A 258 7.98 13.40 -18.72
C ALA A 258 9.02 12.33 -19.13
N GLN A 259 10.26 12.42 -18.62
CA GLN A 259 11.29 11.37 -18.70
C GLN A 259 11.44 10.62 -17.38
N ASN A 260 10.54 10.84 -16.42
CA ASN A 260 10.58 10.28 -15.07
C ASN A 260 11.76 10.79 -14.22
N LYS A 261 12.39 11.93 -14.56
CA LYS A 261 13.45 12.51 -13.75
C LYS A 261 12.84 13.26 -12.55
N PRO A 262 13.17 12.90 -11.30
CA PRO A 262 12.58 13.56 -10.13
C PRO A 262 12.94 15.04 -10.01
N ILE A 263 11.96 15.87 -9.67
CA ILE A 263 12.10 17.30 -9.39
C ILE A 263 11.91 17.50 -7.88
N GLN A 264 13.02 17.47 -7.14
CA GLN A 264 13.00 17.38 -5.67
C GLN A 264 13.08 18.73 -4.95
N ASP A 265 13.87 19.67 -5.47
CA ASP A 265 14.06 20.98 -4.85
C ASP A 265 12.77 21.82 -4.86
N LEU A 266 12.48 22.49 -3.73
CA LEU A 266 11.22 23.21 -3.53
C LEU A 266 10.96 24.29 -4.59
N SER A 267 11.98 25.07 -4.97
CA SER A 267 11.81 26.14 -5.95
C SER A 267 11.46 25.56 -7.33
N SER A 268 12.11 24.44 -7.70
CA SER A 268 11.86 23.72 -8.95
C SER A 268 10.47 23.06 -8.97
N PHE A 269 10.10 22.44 -7.85
CA PHE A 269 8.77 21.89 -7.62
C PHE A 269 7.69 22.97 -7.74
N ALA A 270 7.89 24.13 -7.10
CA ALA A 270 6.92 25.22 -7.13
C ALA A 270 6.71 25.82 -8.53
N LYS A 271 7.75 25.90 -9.36
CA LYS A 271 7.65 26.38 -10.75
C LYS A 271 6.93 25.41 -11.68
N THR A 272 6.81 24.14 -11.29
CA THR A 272 6.25 23.07 -12.14
C THR A 272 4.93 22.56 -11.59
N PHE A 273 4.92 21.99 -10.38
CA PHE A 273 3.73 21.45 -9.73
C PHE A 273 2.70 22.52 -9.36
N PHE A 274 3.14 23.68 -8.85
CA PHE A 274 2.25 24.80 -8.50
C PHE A 274 2.00 25.78 -9.66
N ALA A 275 2.33 25.40 -10.90
CA ALA A 275 1.81 26.12 -12.04
C ALA A 275 0.27 26.04 -12.03
N LYS A 276 -0.42 27.17 -12.23
CA LYS A 276 -1.90 27.26 -12.14
C LYS A 276 -2.60 26.16 -12.93
N HIS A 277 -2.17 25.92 -14.18
CA HIS A 277 -2.71 24.85 -15.03
C HIS A 277 -2.50 23.47 -14.42
N THR A 278 -1.27 23.17 -14.01
CA THR A 278 -0.85 21.89 -13.45
C THR A 278 -1.63 21.55 -12.19
N LEU A 279 -1.64 22.44 -11.19
CA LEU A 279 -2.30 22.16 -9.92
C LEU A 279 -3.80 21.92 -10.11
N LEU A 280 -4.47 22.77 -10.90
CA LEU A 280 -5.90 22.66 -11.13
C LEU A 280 -6.26 21.39 -11.89
N ASN A 281 -5.47 20.98 -12.89
CA ASN A 281 -5.66 19.69 -13.55
C ASN A 281 -5.43 18.51 -12.60
N ILE A 282 -4.44 18.56 -11.72
CA ILE A 282 -4.24 17.48 -10.73
C ILE A 282 -5.49 17.33 -9.86
N LEU A 283 -5.98 18.43 -9.29
CA LEU A 283 -7.13 18.44 -8.39
C LEU A 283 -8.45 18.06 -9.07
N THR A 284 -8.64 18.45 -10.34
CA THR A 284 -9.92 18.27 -11.06
C THR A 284 -9.96 17.02 -11.92
N ARG A 285 -8.83 16.63 -12.52
CA ARG A 285 -8.74 15.57 -13.53
C ARG A 285 -7.91 14.37 -13.09
N TYR A 286 -6.89 14.53 -12.25
CA TYR A 286 -5.94 13.43 -11.95
C TYR A 286 -5.99 12.91 -10.51
N CYS A 287 -7.01 13.30 -9.75
CA CYS A 287 -7.45 12.58 -8.56
C CYS A 287 -8.48 11.48 -8.92
N VAL A 288 -8.42 10.36 -8.22
CA VAL A 288 -9.32 9.21 -8.37
C VAL A 288 -9.87 8.84 -7.00
N LEU A 289 -11.20 8.86 -6.86
CA LEU A 289 -11.86 8.36 -5.65
C LEU A 289 -12.22 6.88 -5.89
N THR A 290 -11.65 5.97 -5.10
CA THR A 290 -11.89 4.52 -5.20
C THR A 290 -13.24 4.12 -4.62
N ALA A 291 -13.71 2.89 -4.91
CA ALA A 291 -14.95 2.35 -4.35
C ALA A 291 -14.98 2.32 -2.82
N ASP A 292 -13.81 2.19 -2.19
CA ASP A 292 -13.64 2.29 -0.74
C ASP A 292 -13.60 3.76 -0.23
N ARG A 293 -13.94 4.72 -1.09
CA ARG A 293 -13.86 6.18 -0.85
C ARG A 293 -12.46 6.66 -0.44
N LEU A 294 -11.42 6.04 -1.02
CA LEU A 294 -10.03 6.48 -0.86
C LEU A 294 -9.65 7.41 -2.01
N LEU A 295 -9.09 8.57 -1.69
CA LEU A 295 -8.58 9.52 -2.67
C LEU A 295 -7.16 9.13 -3.08
N LEU A 296 -6.96 8.76 -4.34
CA LEU A 296 -5.66 8.54 -4.93
C LEU A 296 -5.33 9.72 -5.82
N VAL A 297 -4.08 10.20 -5.75
CA VAL A 297 -3.56 11.19 -6.71
C VAL A 297 -2.64 10.44 -7.69
N MET A 298 -2.82 10.69 -8.99
CA MET A 298 -1.97 10.08 -10.00
C MET A 298 -0.53 10.58 -9.90
N ARG A 299 0.41 9.69 -10.23
CA ARG A 299 1.84 10.00 -10.33
C ARG A 299 2.17 10.64 -11.68
N PRO A 300 3.31 11.36 -11.81
CA PRO A 300 3.63 12.12 -13.04
C PRO A 300 3.60 11.25 -14.30
N TYR A 301 4.21 10.06 -14.27
CA TYR A 301 4.23 9.12 -15.40
C TYR A 301 2.84 8.64 -15.83
N GLN A 302 1.89 8.58 -14.89
CA GLN A 302 0.50 8.23 -15.16
C GLN A 302 -0.22 9.38 -15.87
N ILE A 303 -0.02 10.61 -15.39
CA ILE A 303 -0.56 11.83 -15.99
C ILE A 303 -0.05 11.99 -17.43
N VAL A 304 1.27 11.86 -17.64
CA VAL A 304 1.89 11.95 -18.97
C VAL A 304 1.32 10.91 -19.92
N ALA A 305 1.18 9.65 -19.49
CA ALA A 305 0.62 8.58 -20.30
C ALA A 305 -0.83 8.89 -20.74
N THR A 306 -1.66 9.35 -19.79
CA THR A 306 -3.04 9.75 -20.05
C THR A 306 -3.14 10.93 -21.01
N GLU A 307 -2.37 12.00 -20.79
CA GLU A 307 -2.35 13.18 -21.65
C GLU A 307 -1.89 12.84 -23.08
N ARG A 308 -0.87 11.98 -23.22
CA ARG A 308 -0.39 11.54 -24.54
C ARG A 308 -1.45 10.74 -25.29
N ILE A 309 -2.22 9.89 -24.61
CA ILE A 309 -3.37 9.17 -25.22
C ILE A 309 -4.45 10.16 -25.66
N LEU A 310 -4.89 11.08 -24.78
CA LEU A 310 -5.90 12.09 -25.13
C LEU A 310 -5.46 12.97 -26.31
N ARG A 311 -4.19 13.38 -26.32
CA ARG A 311 -3.59 14.11 -27.45
C ARG A 311 -3.57 13.27 -28.73
N LYS A 312 -3.25 11.98 -28.65
CA LYS A 312 -3.28 11.06 -29.80
C LYS A 312 -4.70 10.90 -30.36
N ILE A 313 -5.72 10.87 -29.50
CA ILE A 313 -7.14 10.86 -29.90
C ILE A 313 -7.48 12.13 -30.70
N ALA A 314 -7.15 13.30 -30.14
CA ALA A 314 -7.41 14.58 -30.80
C ALA A 314 -6.69 14.69 -32.16
N ILE A 315 -5.40 14.32 -32.22
CA ILE A 315 -4.61 14.32 -33.46
C ILE A 315 -5.22 13.33 -34.49
N GLY A 316 -5.48 12.08 -34.10
CA GLY A 316 -6.01 11.09 -35.04
C GLY A 316 -7.40 11.44 -35.57
N THR A 317 -8.23 12.10 -34.75
CA THR A 317 -9.54 12.62 -35.16
C THR A 317 -9.38 13.76 -36.17
N ASN A 318 -8.58 14.78 -35.85
CA ASN A 318 -8.42 15.98 -36.68
C ASN A 318 -7.75 15.68 -38.02
N TYR A 319 -6.74 14.80 -38.02
CA TYR A 319 -6.01 14.40 -39.23
C TYR A 319 -6.65 13.19 -39.95
N ARG A 320 -7.86 12.77 -39.56
CA ARG A 320 -8.63 11.68 -40.19
C ARG A 320 -7.86 10.36 -40.31
N ARG A 321 -7.11 9.99 -39.27
CA ARG A 321 -6.31 8.75 -39.21
C ARG A 321 -7.02 7.58 -38.52
N LEU A 322 -8.29 7.75 -38.14
CA LEU A 322 -9.08 6.74 -37.43
C LEU A 322 -9.05 5.38 -38.14
N GLY A 323 -8.99 4.29 -37.37
CA GLY A 323 -8.95 2.93 -37.89
C GLY A 323 -7.56 2.44 -38.35
N THR A 324 -6.52 3.23 -38.11
CA THR A 324 -5.11 2.88 -38.40
C THR A 324 -4.29 2.77 -37.11
N ALA A 325 -3.16 2.05 -37.17
CA ALA A 325 -2.22 1.96 -36.03
C ALA A 325 -1.65 3.33 -35.63
N ASP A 326 -1.54 4.28 -36.58
CA ASP A 326 -1.04 5.64 -36.31
C ASP A 326 -2.02 6.50 -35.50
N ALA A 327 -3.29 6.11 -35.43
CA ALA A 327 -4.27 6.72 -34.53
C ALA A 327 -4.22 6.11 -33.12
N GLY A 328 -3.52 4.99 -32.92
CA GLY A 328 -3.36 4.31 -31.65
C GLY A 328 -2.01 4.57 -30.99
N GLY A 329 -1.72 3.79 -29.96
CA GLY A 329 -0.40 3.66 -29.37
C GLY A 329 -0.42 2.76 -28.14
N TYR A 330 0.72 2.53 -27.52
CA TYR A 330 0.78 1.76 -26.27
C TYR A 330 1.58 2.45 -25.18
N VAL A 331 1.24 2.17 -23.94
CA VAL A 331 1.91 2.65 -22.74
C VAL A 331 2.62 1.46 -22.10
N TRP A 332 3.94 1.58 -21.96
CA TRP A 332 4.75 0.58 -21.27
C TRP A 332 5.02 1.03 -19.84
N HIS A 333 4.30 0.46 -18.89
CA HIS A 333 4.41 0.80 -17.47
C HIS A 333 4.63 -0.49 -16.69
N THR A 334 5.72 -0.62 -15.93
CA THR A 334 6.08 -1.87 -15.27
C THR A 334 4.95 -2.45 -14.41
N THR A 335 4.97 -3.76 -14.20
CA THR A 335 4.00 -4.45 -13.36
C THR A 335 3.99 -3.83 -11.97
N GLY A 336 2.79 -3.48 -11.51
CA GLY A 336 2.59 -2.84 -10.21
C GLY A 336 2.74 -1.32 -10.13
N SER A 337 3.04 -0.64 -11.23
CA SER A 337 3.08 0.83 -11.29
C SER A 337 1.70 1.52 -11.25
N GLY A 338 0.59 0.78 -11.13
CA GLY A 338 -0.77 1.33 -11.17
C GLY A 338 -1.33 1.51 -12.58
N LYS A 339 -1.01 0.58 -13.49
CA LYS A 339 -1.53 0.55 -14.87
C LYS A 339 -3.06 0.59 -14.95
N THR A 340 -3.73 -0.30 -14.21
CA THR A 340 -5.19 -0.41 -14.17
C THR A 340 -5.87 0.89 -13.76
N LEU A 341 -5.33 1.57 -12.74
CA LEU A 341 -5.82 2.91 -12.34
C LEU A 341 -5.66 3.93 -13.48
N THR A 342 -4.50 3.91 -14.14
CA THR A 342 -4.14 4.84 -15.22
C THR A 342 -4.99 4.62 -16.47
N SER A 343 -5.11 3.36 -16.91
CA SER A 343 -5.87 2.98 -18.10
C SER A 343 -7.37 3.27 -17.90
N PHE A 344 -7.90 2.97 -16.71
CA PHE A 344 -9.28 3.26 -16.37
C PHE A 344 -9.56 4.77 -16.31
N LYS A 345 -8.70 5.55 -15.64
CA LYS A 345 -8.86 7.02 -15.61
C LYS A 345 -8.75 7.64 -16.99
N THR A 346 -7.87 7.10 -17.84
CA THR A 346 -7.76 7.51 -19.25
C THR A 346 -9.06 7.23 -20.01
N ALA A 347 -9.70 6.07 -19.78
CA ALA A 347 -10.99 5.74 -20.38
C ALA A 347 -12.08 6.73 -19.96
N GLN A 348 -12.13 7.11 -18.68
CA GLN A 348 -13.08 8.10 -18.19
C GLN A 348 -12.90 9.46 -18.87
N LEU A 349 -11.65 9.95 -18.96
CA LEU A 349 -11.37 11.23 -19.60
C LEU A 349 -11.64 11.18 -21.11
N ALA A 350 -11.40 10.04 -21.76
CA ALA A 350 -11.73 9.85 -23.18
C ALA A 350 -13.24 9.95 -23.46
N THR A 351 -14.12 9.60 -22.51
CA THR A 351 -15.59 9.76 -22.69
C THR A 351 -16.03 11.22 -22.75
N GLN A 352 -15.22 12.14 -22.20
CA GLN A 352 -15.49 13.58 -22.18
C GLN A 352 -15.10 14.26 -23.50
N VAL A 353 -14.40 13.55 -24.39
CA VAL A 353 -14.07 14.05 -25.73
C VAL A 353 -15.34 14.00 -26.58
N THR A 354 -15.84 15.17 -27.00
CA THR A 354 -17.14 15.32 -27.67
C THR A 354 -17.28 14.53 -28.96
N SER A 355 -16.18 14.31 -29.68
CA SER A 355 -16.18 13.54 -30.92
C SER A 355 -16.27 12.03 -30.73
N VAL A 356 -16.04 11.51 -29.51
CA VAL A 356 -16.04 10.07 -29.21
C VAL A 356 -17.46 9.63 -28.83
N ASP A 357 -17.96 8.60 -29.51
CA ASP A 357 -19.30 8.04 -29.26
C ASP A 357 -19.28 7.08 -28.08
N LYS A 358 -18.34 6.12 -28.07
CA LYS A 358 -18.17 5.14 -27.00
C LYS A 358 -16.70 4.83 -26.71
N VAL A 359 -16.42 4.54 -25.44
CA VAL A 359 -15.12 4.05 -24.96
C VAL A 359 -15.29 2.59 -24.53
N LEU A 360 -14.57 1.69 -25.18
CA LEU A 360 -14.52 0.26 -24.86
C LEU A 360 -13.28 0.01 -24.01
N PHE A 361 -13.48 -0.28 -22.73
CA PHE A 361 -12.43 -0.68 -21.82
C PHE A 361 -12.38 -2.21 -21.78
N VAL A 362 -11.36 -2.77 -22.41
CA VAL A 362 -11.20 -4.20 -22.64
C VAL A 362 -10.19 -4.75 -21.65
N VAL A 363 -10.62 -5.73 -20.87
CA VAL A 363 -9.79 -6.40 -19.87
C VAL A 363 -9.67 -7.88 -20.20
N ASP A 364 -8.54 -8.52 -19.86
CA ASP A 364 -8.51 -9.98 -19.83
C ASP A 364 -9.18 -10.49 -18.55
N ARG A 365 -9.96 -11.56 -18.68
CA ARG A 365 -10.81 -12.10 -17.60
C ARG A 365 -10.00 -12.69 -16.43
N LYS A 366 -8.70 -12.94 -16.63
CA LYS A 366 -7.83 -13.64 -15.66
C LYS A 366 -6.95 -12.69 -14.86
N ASP A 367 -6.68 -11.51 -15.39
CA ASP A 367 -5.96 -10.44 -14.69
C ASP A 367 -6.92 -9.55 -13.87
N LEU A 368 -8.23 -9.81 -13.98
CA LEU A 368 -9.25 -9.17 -13.18
C LEU A 368 -9.23 -9.73 -11.75
N ASP A 369 -8.45 -9.09 -10.88
CA ASP A 369 -8.54 -9.39 -9.45
C ASP A 369 -9.86 -8.88 -8.85
N TYR A 370 -10.19 -9.35 -7.64
CA TYR A 370 -11.44 -9.01 -6.98
C TYR A 370 -11.62 -7.49 -6.75
N GLN A 371 -10.53 -6.77 -6.51
CA GLN A 371 -10.57 -5.32 -6.28
C GLN A 371 -10.89 -4.55 -7.57
N THR A 372 -10.25 -4.94 -8.67
CA THR A 372 -10.49 -4.39 -10.01
C THR A 372 -11.94 -4.61 -10.44
N MET A 373 -12.51 -5.79 -10.14
CA MET A 373 -13.93 -6.04 -10.36
C MET A 373 -14.84 -5.07 -9.58
N ARG A 374 -14.55 -4.82 -8.30
CA ARG A 374 -15.35 -3.90 -7.45
C ARG A 374 -15.28 -2.47 -7.95
N GLU A 375 -14.10 -1.99 -8.34
CA GLU A 375 -13.93 -0.66 -8.92
C GLU A 375 -14.81 -0.52 -10.17
N TYR A 376 -14.73 -1.48 -11.10
CA TYR A 376 -15.53 -1.45 -12.34
C TYR A 376 -17.03 -1.52 -12.09
N ASP A 377 -17.49 -2.37 -11.17
CA ASP A 377 -18.90 -2.47 -10.80
C ASP A 377 -19.44 -1.18 -10.15
N ARG A 378 -18.60 -0.40 -9.44
CA ARG A 378 -18.98 0.91 -8.89
C ARG A 378 -19.31 1.89 -10.01
N PHE A 379 -18.53 1.88 -11.08
CA PHE A 379 -18.73 2.78 -12.22
C PHE A 379 -19.88 2.35 -13.13
N GLN A 380 -20.06 1.04 -13.31
CA GLN A 380 -21.17 0.50 -14.09
C GLN A 380 -21.57 -0.86 -13.49
N LYS A 381 -22.73 -0.91 -12.81
CA LYS A 381 -23.21 -2.15 -12.17
C LYS A 381 -23.27 -3.29 -13.19
N GLY A 382 -22.56 -4.39 -12.92
CA GLY A 382 -22.54 -5.57 -13.77
C GLY A 382 -21.53 -5.51 -14.92
N ALA A 383 -20.67 -4.49 -14.97
CA ALA A 383 -19.54 -4.39 -15.87
C ALA A 383 -18.53 -5.54 -15.69
N ALA A 384 -18.28 -5.94 -14.44
CA ALA A 384 -17.29 -6.96 -14.11
C ALA A 384 -17.91 -8.36 -13.92
N ASN A 385 -18.97 -8.67 -14.68
CA ASN A 385 -19.65 -9.95 -14.54
C ASN A 385 -18.93 -11.07 -15.33
N SER A 386 -18.60 -12.18 -14.65
CA SER A 386 -17.76 -13.28 -15.16
C SER A 386 -18.46 -14.25 -16.13
N ASN A 387 -19.76 -14.10 -16.35
CA ASN A 387 -20.52 -14.97 -17.26
C ASN A 387 -20.10 -14.78 -18.73
N THR A 388 -20.34 -15.75 -19.62
CA THR A 388 -20.04 -15.63 -21.07
C THR A 388 -21.12 -14.93 -21.87
N SER A 389 -22.26 -14.60 -21.24
CA SER A 389 -23.39 -13.97 -21.92
C SER A 389 -23.06 -12.59 -22.48
N THR A 390 -23.37 -12.38 -23.75
CA THR A 390 -23.23 -11.09 -24.43
C THR A 390 -24.49 -10.23 -24.36
N ALA A 391 -25.55 -10.68 -23.68
CA ALA A 391 -26.84 -9.96 -23.63
C ALA A 391 -26.69 -8.57 -22.98
N VAL A 392 -25.97 -8.49 -21.86
CA VAL A 392 -25.68 -7.23 -21.16
C VAL A 392 -24.80 -6.32 -22.01
N LEU A 393 -23.74 -6.89 -22.61
CA LEU A 393 -22.84 -6.13 -23.49
C LEU A 393 -23.60 -5.53 -24.69
N LYS A 394 -24.50 -6.31 -25.31
CA LYS A 394 -25.34 -5.83 -26.41
C LYS A 394 -26.22 -4.66 -25.97
N ALA A 395 -26.93 -4.79 -24.86
CA ALA A 395 -27.78 -3.73 -24.33
C ALA A 395 -26.98 -2.43 -24.05
N GLN A 396 -25.77 -2.53 -23.49
CA GLN A 396 -24.89 -1.38 -23.26
C GLN A 396 -24.36 -0.75 -24.55
N LEU A 397 -24.07 -1.56 -25.57
CA LEU A 397 -23.64 -1.06 -26.88
C LEU A 397 -24.79 -0.36 -27.63
N GLU A 398 -26.03 -0.74 -27.38
CA GLU A 398 -27.23 -0.14 -27.96
C GLU A 398 -27.72 1.10 -27.20
N ASP A 399 -27.40 1.23 -25.90
CA ASP A 399 -27.76 2.38 -25.07
C ASP A 399 -26.92 3.64 -25.38
N PRO A 400 -27.49 4.76 -25.85
CA PRO A 400 -26.77 6.01 -26.10
C PRO A 400 -26.21 6.67 -24.83
N GLY A 401 -26.81 6.40 -23.65
CA GLY A 401 -26.35 6.93 -22.36
C GLY A 401 -25.09 6.23 -21.84
N ALA A 402 -24.85 4.98 -22.24
CA ALA A 402 -23.68 4.21 -21.87
C ALA A 402 -22.46 4.59 -22.73
N ARG A 403 -21.72 5.62 -22.32
CA ARG A 403 -20.51 6.09 -23.02
C ARG A 403 -19.24 5.28 -22.72
N ILE A 404 -19.09 4.77 -21.50
CA ILE A 404 -18.01 3.83 -21.14
C ILE A 404 -18.61 2.43 -21.01
N ILE A 405 -17.93 1.45 -21.59
CA ILE A 405 -18.35 0.04 -21.55
C ILE A 405 -17.14 -0.79 -21.19
N ILE A 406 -17.26 -1.51 -20.09
CA ILE A 406 -16.23 -2.41 -19.59
C ILE A 406 -16.59 -3.83 -20.03
N THR A 407 -15.66 -4.52 -20.70
CA THR A 407 -15.93 -5.87 -21.21
C THR A 407 -14.66 -6.70 -21.33
N THR A 408 -14.82 -8.02 -21.49
CA THR A 408 -13.68 -8.89 -21.79
C THR A 408 -13.47 -9.00 -23.29
N ILE A 409 -12.23 -9.24 -23.72
CA ILE A 409 -11.93 -9.41 -25.15
C ILE A 409 -12.73 -10.57 -25.76
N GLN A 410 -12.97 -11.64 -25.01
CA GLN A 410 -13.72 -12.81 -25.48
C GLN A 410 -15.20 -12.49 -25.69
N LYS A 411 -15.82 -11.70 -24.80
CA LYS A 411 -17.20 -11.22 -24.95
C LYS A 411 -17.35 -10.34 -26.17
N LEU A 412 -16.41 -9.40 -26.35
CA LEU A 412 -16.41 -8.51 -27.50
C LEU A 412 -16.25 -9.29 -28.82
N ALA A 413 -15.32 -10.26 -28.87
CA ALA A 413 -15.13 -11.12 -30.05
C ALA A 413 -16.38 -11.95 -30.37
N THR A 414 -17.04 -12.50 -29.35
CA THR A 414 -18.29 -13.26 -29.50
C THR A 414 -19.41 -12.38 -30.02
N PHE A 415 -19.54 -11.17 -29.47
CA PHE A 415 -20.51 -10.17 -29.94
C PHE A 415 -20.29 -9.82 -31.42
N ILE A 416 -19.04 -9.57 -31.83
CA ILE A 416 -18.68 -9.27 -33.22
C ILE A 416 -19.08 -10.42 -34.15
N LYS A 417 -18.79 -11.66 -33.76
CA LYS A 417 -19.11 -12.84 -34.57
C LYS A 417 -20.63 -13.01 -34.75
N ALA A 418 -21.41 -12.75 -33.70
CA ALA A 418 -22.85 -12.91 -33.69
C ALA A 418 -23.62 -11.75 -34.36
N ASN A 419 -23.09 -10.53 -34.35
CA ASN A 419 -23.79 -9.32 -34.78
C ASN A 419 -23.08 -8.65 -35.97
N LYS A 420 -22.87 -9.35 -37.08
CA LYS A 420 -22.22 -8.77 -38.26
C LYS A 420 -23.02 -7.57 -38.79
N GLY A 421 -22.34 -6.45 -39.04
CA GLY A 421 -22.97 -5.23 -39.56
C GLY A 421 -23.75 -4.41 -38.53
N HIS A 422 -23.58 -4.68 -37.23
CA HIS A 422 -24.24 -3.91 -36.17
C HIS A 422 -23.96 -2.39 -36.28
N PRO A 423 -24.95 -1.51 -36.09
CA PRO A 423 -24.79 -0.05 -36.23
C PRO A 423 -23.67 0.55 -35.38
N VAL A 424 -23.43 -0.05 -34.20
CA VAL A 424 -22.36 0.39 -33.29
C VAL A 424 -21.01 0.48 -33.98
N PHE A 425 -20.68 -0.40 -34.93
CA PHE A 425 -19.35 -0.44 -35.56
C PHE A 425 -19.01 0.78 -36.42
N ALA A 426 -20.01 1.57 -36.81
CA ALA A 426 -19.83 2.79 -37.61
C ALA A 426 -19.48 4.02 -36.76
N GLY A 427 -19.73 3.99 -35.46
CA GLY A 427 -19.40 5.08 -34.53
C GLY A 427 -17.90 5.32 -34.37
N HIS A 428 -17.54 6.43 -33.75
CA HIS A 428 -16.19 6.77 -33.35
C HIS A 428 -15.89 6.19 -31.96
N HIS A 429 -15.02 5.18 -31.91
CA HIS A 429 -14.70 4.44 -30.69
C HIS A 429 -13.28 4.66 -30.22
N VAL A 430 -13.10 4.70 -28.91
CA VAL A 430 -11.78 4.55 -28.27
C VAL A 430 -11.75 3.21 -27.56
N ILE A 431 -10.82 2.35 -27.94
CA ILE A 431 -10.69 1.00 -27.36
C ILE A 431 -9.38 0.95 -26.57
N ILE A 432 -9.48 0.74 -25.26
CA ILE A 432 -8.34 0.69 -24.35
C ILE A 432 -8.24 -0.73 -23.79
N PHE A 433 -7.10 -1.35 -23.98
CA PHE A 433 -6.78 -2.67 -23.44
C PHE A 433 -5.91 -2.52 -22.20
N ASP A 434 -6.37 -3.05 -21.07
CA ASP A 434 -5.57 -3.18 -19.86
C ASP A 434 -4.86 -4.54 -19.85
N GLU A 435 -3.62 -4.55 -19.35
CA GLU A 435 -2.72 -5.72 -19.34
C GLU A 435 -2.70 -6.48 -20.69
N CYS A 436 -2.15 -5.85 -21.73
CA CYS A 436 -2.12 -6.44 -23.06
C CYS A 436 -1.17 -7.64 -23.12
N HIS A 437 -1.74 -8.84 -23.14
CA HIS A 437 -1.05 -10.12 -23.31
C HIS A 437 -1.18 -10.68 -24.74
N ARG A 438 -0.31 -11.62 -25.14
CA ARG A 438 -0.35 -12.35 -26.43
C ARG A 438 -1.74 -12.89 -26.79
N SER A 439 -2.54 -13.34 -25.82
CA SER A 439 -3.93 -13.80 -26.02
C SER A 439 -4.82 -12.75 -26.72
N GLN A 440 -4.46 -11.48 -26.59
CA GLN A 440 -5.16 -10.36 -27.22
C GLN A 440 -4.64 -10.08 -28.63
N PHE A 441 -3.48 -10.61 -29.02
CA PHE A 441 -2.89 -10.48 -30.35
C PHE A 441 -3.28 -11.68 -31.20
N GLY A 442 -3.86 -11.44 -32.39
CA GLY A 442 -4.26 -12.51 -33.30
C GLY A 442 -5.68 -12.34 -33.83
N ASP A 443 -6.47 -13.42 -33.82
CA ASP A 443 -7.78 -13.46 -34.47
C ASP A 443 -8.80 -12.52 -33.81
N MET A 444 -8.78 -12.40 -32.47
CA MET A 444 -9.70 -11.49 -31.76
C MET A 444 -9.39 -10.03 -32.06
N HIS A 445 -8.11 -9.64 -32.03
CA HIS A 445 -7.68 -8.31 -32.48
C HIS A 445 -8.10 -8.04 -33.92
N THR A 446 -7.85 -9.00 -34.80
CA THR A 446 -8.21 -8.91 -36.21
C THR A 446 -9.72 -8.78 -36.40
N ALA A 447 -10.53 -9.46 -35.58
CA ALA A 447 -11.99 -9.33 -35.60
C ALA A 447 -12.42 -7.93 -35.18
N ILE A 448 -11.82 -7.37 -34.12
CA ILE A 448 -12.11 -6.00 -33.64
C ILE A 448 -11.75 -4.98 -34.71
N THR A 449 -10.51 -5.00 -35.24
CA THR A 449 -10.04 -4.03 -36.25
C THR A 449 -10.74 -4.18 -37.59
N LYS A 450 -11.30 -5.37 -37.90
CA LYS A 450 -12.15 -5.57 -39.09
C LYS A 450 -13.57 -5.06 -38.88
N ALA A 451 -14.15 -5.24 -37.69
CA ALA A 451 -15.52 -4.84 -37.40
C ALA A 451 -15.63 -3.33 -37.23
N PHE A 452 -14.87 -2.75 -36.30
CA PHE A 452 -14.85 -1.32 -36.03
C PHE A 452 -14.08 -0.58 -37.11
N LYS A 453 -14.67 0.47 -37.70
CA LYS A 453 -14.05 1.21 -38.82
C LYS A 453 -13.42 2.54 -38.40
N ARG A 454 -13.96 3.18 -37.38
CA ARG A 454 -13.50 4.47 -36.86
C ARG A 454 -13.09 4.32 -35.41
N TYR A 455 -11.92 3.74 -35.19
CA TYR A 455 -11.42 3.47 -33.84
C TYR A 455 -10.06 4.10 -33.57
N HIS A 456 -9.81 4.38 -32.29
CA HIS A 456 -8.48 4.45 -31.69
C HIS A 456 -8.21 3.17 -30.89
N LEU A 457 -6.99 2.66 -30.96
CA LEU A 457 -6.59 1.45 -30.25
C LEU A 457 -5.42 1.78 -29.30
N PHE A 458 -5.63 1.61 -28.01
CA PHE A 458 -4.60 1.82 -27.00
C PHE A 458 -4.36 0.59 -26.16
N GLY A 459 -3.10 0.28 -25.88
CA GLY A 459 -2.72 -0.84 -25.02
C GLY A 459 -1.86 -0.42 -23.84
N PHE A 460 -2.17 -0.90 -22.64
CA PHE A 460 -1.32 -0.79 -21.46
C PHE A 460 -0.66 -2.15 -21.20
N THR A 461 0.66 -2.17 -21.00
CA THR A 461 1.38 -3.42 -20.72
C THR A 461 2.60 -3.18 -19.85
N GLY A 462 2.88 -4.12 -18.94
CA GLY A 462 4.15 -4.15 -18.19
C GLY A 462 5.29 -4.81 -18.95
N THR A 463 4.95 -5.62 -19.95
CA THR A 463 5.88 -6.50 -20.64
C THR A 463 5.56 -6.49 -22.14
N PRO A 464 5.93 -5.42 -22.85
CA PRO A 464 5.72 -5.32 -24.29
C PRO A 464 6.44 -6.45 -25.04
N ILE A 465 5.87 -6.82 -26.18
CA ILE A 465 6.45 -7.78 -27.12
C ILE A 465 7.28 -6.99 -28.13
N PHE A 466 8.59 -7.15 -28.04
CA PHE A 466 9.59 -6.65 -28.96
C PHE A 466 9.97 -7.74 -29.98
N THR A 467 10.78 -7.39 -30.98
CA THR A 467 11.31 -8.37 -31.94
C THR A 467 12.13 -9.47 -31.26
N ALA A 468 12.85 -9.15 -30.17
CA ALA A 468 13.72 -10.08 -29.46
C ALA A 468 12.97 -11.18 -28.68
N ASN A 469 11.75 -10.90 -28.22
CA ASN A 469 10.87 -11.86 -27.52
C ASN A 469 9.57 -12.13 -28.31
N ALA A 470 9.56 -11.83 -29.61
CA ALA A 470 8.43 -12.12 -30.46
C ALA A 470 8.39 -13.61 -30.80
N PRO A 471 7.19 -14.21 -30.87
CA PRO A 471 7.05 -15.62 -31.21
C PRO A 471 7.54 -15.91 -32.63
N THR A 472 8.08 -17.12 -32.82
CA THR A 472 8.56 -17.60 -34.13
C THR A 472 7.40 -17.82 -35.12
N GLY A 473 6.23 -18.30 -34.66
CA GLY A 473 5.01 -18.48 -35.46
C GLY A 473 4.03 -17.29 -35.50
N GLY A 474 2.94 -17.40 -36.28
CA GLY A 474 1.83 -16.42 -36.34
C GLY A 474 1.92 -15.34 -37.44
N ASN A 475 0.95 -14.42 -37.47
CA ASN A 475 0.87 -13.36 -38.49
C ASN A 475 2.08 -12.40 -38.39
N PRO A 476 2.95 -12.31 -39.43
CA PRO A 476 4.17 -11.49 -39.39
C PRO A 476 3.93 -9.99 -39.14
N ARG A 477 2.72 -9.50 -39.43
CA ARG A 477 2.34 -8.08 -39.26
C ARG A 477 1.75 -7.75 -37.88
N LEU A 478 1.60 -8.73 -36.98
CA LEU A 478 1.03 -8.57 -35.62
C LEU A 478 1.86 -9.34 -34.58
N LYS A 479 3.19 -9.28 -34.67
CA LYS A 479 4.11 -9.99 -33.76
C LYS A 479 4.55 -9.16 -32.57
N THR A 480 4.59 -7.84 -32.70
CA THR A 480 5.07 -6.93 -31.66
C THR A 480 3.95 -6.03 -31.15
N THR A 481 4.08 -5.54 -29.91
CA THR A 481 3.12 -4.58 -29.33
C THR A 481 3.00 -3.33 -30.20
N GLN A 482 4.12 -2.84 -30.74
CA GLN A 482 4.13 -1.68 -31.62
C GLN A 482 3.38 -1.91 -32.93
N GLN A 483 3.45 -3.12 -33.50
CA GLN A 483 2.69 -3.44 -34.71
C GLN A 483 1.18 -3.49 -34.48
N ALA A 484 0.73 -3.94 -33.31
CA ALA A 484 -0.70 -4.03 -33.01
C ALA A 484 -1.32 -2.69 -32.63
N PHE A 485 -0.65 -1.94 -31.75
CA PHE A 485 -1.20 -0.73 -31.16
C PHE A 485 -0.65 0.56 -31.75
N GLY A 486 0.52 0.53 -32.38
CA GLY A 486 1.21 1.72 -32.90
C GLY A 486 2.34 2.19 -31.98
N GLU A 487 2.59 3.50 -31.99
CA GLU A 487 3.72 4.13 -31.30
C GLU A 487 3.73 3.89 -29.77
N ARG A 488 4.93 3.75 -29.20
CA ARG A 488 5.12 3.74 -27.74
C ARG A 488 4.93 5.15 -27.18
N LEU A 489 3.77 5.42 -26.60
CA LEU A 489 3.39 6.74 -26.12
C LEU A 489 4.15 7.15 -24.87
N HIS A 490 4.38 6.24 -23.92
CA HIS A 490 5.12 6.53 -22.69
C HIS A 490 5.79 5.28 -22.14
N THR A 491 6.85 5.45 -21.35
CA THR A 491 7.56 4.35 -20.69
C THR A 491 7.88 4.67 -19.24
N TYR A 492 7.63 3.70 -18.36
CA TYR A 492 8.02 3.71 -16.95
C TYR A 492 8.41 2.27 -16.57
N THR A 493 9.71 2.02 -16.46
CA THR A 493 10.30 0.69 -16.34
C THR A 493 10.38 0.22 -14.89
N ILE A 494 10.84 -1.02 -14.68
CA ILE A 494 11.12 -1.52 -13.33
C ILE A 494 12.26 -0.76 -12.65
N VAL A 495 13.23 -0.27 -13.41
CA VAL A 495 14.35 0.54 -12.90
C VAL A 495 13.83 1.86 -12.33
N ASP A 496 12.97 2.55 -13.09
CA ASP A 496 12.32 3.79 -12.65
C ASP A 496 11.52 3.54 -11.35
N ALA A 497 10.75 2.45 -11.33
CA ALA A 497 9.92 2.10 -10.19
C ALA A 497 10.71 1.77 -8.91
N ILE A 498 11.87 1.13 -9.02
CA ILE A 498 12.73 0.85 -7.86
C ILE A 498 13.46 2.12 -7.43
N THR A 499 13.96 2.91 -8.38
CA THR A 499 14.63 4.20 -8.11
C THR A 499 13.73 5.16 -7.35
N ASP A 500 12.44 5.23 -7.74
CA ASP A 500 11.44 6.04 -7.08
C ASP A 500 10.96 5.48 -5.73
N LYS A 501 11.43 4.27 -5.35
CA LYS A 501 10.94 3.50 -4.19
C LYS A 501 9.43 3.25 -4.26
N ASN A 502 8.93 2.97 -5.47
CA ASN A 502 7.54 2.63 -5.75
C ASN A 502 7.29 1.11 -5.82
N VAL A 503 8.35 0.33 -6.05
CA VAL A 503 8.40 -1.13 -5.91
C VAL A 503 9.74 -1.53 -5.30
N LEU A 504 9.81 -2.71 -4.70
CA LEU A 504 11.02 -3.22 -4.07
C LEU A 504 11.95 -3.91 -5.10
N PRO A 505 13.27 -3.97 -4.82
CA PRO A 505 14.18 -4.83 -5.59
C PRO A 505 13.93 -6.32 -5.33
N PHE A 506 14.52 -7.17 -6.17
CA PHE A 506 14.48 -8.62 -6.01
C PHE A 506 15.75 -9.15 -5.36
N ARG A 507 15.58 -10.21 -4.57
CA ARG A 507 16.63 -11.13 -4.22
C ARG A 507 16.34 -12.46 -4.87
N ILE A 508 17.32 -13.01 -5.59
CA ILE A 508 17.17 -14.29 -6.28
C ILE A 508 18.22 -15.25 -5.76
N ASP A 509 17.78 -16.38 -5.22
CA ASP A 509 18.62 -17.49 -4.80
C ASP A 509 18.44 -18.66 -5.77
N TYR A 510 19.53 -19.19 -6.33
CA TYR A 510 19.53 -20.40 -7.16
C TYR A 510 19.97 -21.61 -6.32
N VAL A 511 19.02 -22.46 -5.96
CA VAL A 511 19.26 -23.65 -5.15
C VAL A 511 19.55 -24.83 -6.07
N ASN A 512 20.82 -25.22 -6.12
CA ASN A 512 21.28 -26.36 -6.91
C ASN A 512 20.79 -27.68 -6.31
N THR A 513 19.65 -28.17 -6.79
CA THR A 513 19.07 -29.48 -6.40
C THR A 513 19.53 -30.63 -7.28
N VAL A 514 20.22 -30.34 -8.38
CA VAL A 514 20.84 -31.32 -9.27
C VAL A 514 22.30 -30.92 -9.42
N LYS A 515 23.24 -31.82 -9.08
CA LYS A 515 24.65 -31.61 -9.44
C LYS A 515 24.71 -31.60 -10.96
N SER A 516 24.89 -30.42 -11.55
CA SER A 516 25.16 -30.28 -12.98
C SER A 516 26.50 -30.94 -13.29
N GLY A 517 26.48 -32.23 -13.64
CA GLY A 517 27.33 -32.68 -14.73
C GLY A 517 26.77 -32.05 -16.00
N ASP A 518 27.63 -31.43 -16.79
CA ASP A 518 27.38 -30.78 -18.07
C ASP A 518 26.16 -31.31 -18.86
N PHE A 519 24.98 -30.72 -18.63
CA PHE A 519 23.86 -30.83 -19.57
C PHE A 519 23.80 -29.64 -20.54
N ILE A 520 24.93 -28.94 -20.71
CA ILE A 520 25.21 -28.19 -21.92
C ILE A 520 25.69 -29.19 -22.98
N ASP A 521 24.79 -30.10 -23.36
CA ASP A 521 24.92 -30.70 -24.68
C ASP A 521 23.54 -30.83 -25.29
N LYS A 522 23.46 -30.50 -26.57
CA LYS A 522 22.22 -30.23 -27.29
C LYS A 522 21.38 -31.47 -27.60
N ASP A 523 21.74 -32.65 -27.07
CA ASP A 523 21.14 -33.94 -27.43
C ASP A 523 20.72 -34.81 -26.21
N VAL A 524 20.09 -34.22 -25.19
CA VAL A 524 19.28 -35.00 -24.23
C VAL A 524 17.81 -34.83 -24.58
N ALA A 525 17.11 -35.93 -24.85
CA ALA A 525 15.67 -35.92 -25.13
C ALA A 525 14.91 -35.19 -24.01
N ALA A 526 14.02 -34.25 -24.35
CA ALA A 526 13.26 -33.45 -23.39
C ALA A 526 12.54 -34.29 -22.31
N ILE A 527 12.18 -35.54 -22.66
CA ILE A 527 11.54 -36.52 -21.79
C ILE A 527 12.44 -36.95 -20.61
N ASP A 528 13.74 -37.13 -20.82
CA ASP A 528 14.66 -37.56 -19.75
C ASP A 528 14.94 -36.42 -18.75
N ARG A 529 14.93 -35.17 -19.22
CA ARG A 529 15.05 -33.98 -18.35
C ARG A 529 13.82 -33.81 -17.46
N GLU A 530 12.61 -33.95 -18.00
CA GLU A 530 11.38 -33.80 -17.22
C GLU A 530 11.24 -34.91 -16.17
N ARG A 531 11.57 -36.16 -16.52
CA ARG A 531 11.62 -37.27 -15.55
C ARG A 531 12.61 -37.02 -14.42
N ALA A 532 13.80 -36.47 -14.72
CA ALA A 532 14.77 -36.12 -13.69
C ALA A 532 14.27 -35.01 -12.75
N LEU A 533 13.53 -34.02 -13.29
CA LEU A 533 12.94 -32.94 -12.50
C LEU A 533 11.80 -33.41 -11.59
N LEU A 534 11.02 -34.41 -12.04
CA LEU A 534 9.91 -35.00 -11.29
C LEU A 534 10.33 -36.20 -10.41
N ALA A 535 11.63 -36.51 -10.33
CA ALA A 535 12.13 -37.63 -9.53
C ALA A 535 11.70 -37.47 -8.05
N PRO A 536 11.11 -38.51 -7.41
CA PRO A 536 10.58 -38.42 -6.05
C PRO A 536 11.60 -37.91 -5.02
N GLU A 537 12.87 -38.30 -5.15
CA GLU A 537 13.95 -37.84 -4.27
C GLU A 537 14.20 -36.33 -4.40
N ARG A 538 14.20 -35.80 -5.63
CA ARG A 538 14.35 -34.35 -5.88
C ARG A 538 13.16 -33.57 -5.32
N ILE A 539 11.94 -34.03 -5.60
CA ILE A 539 10.72 -33.41 -5.07
C ILE A 539 10.76 -33.38 -3.54
N ALA A 540 11.16 -34.49 -2.90
CA ALA A 540 11.32 -34.58 -1.46
C ALA A 540 12.36 -33.60 -0.90
N GLN A 541 13.51 -33.45 -1.56
CA GLN A 541 14.55 -32.49 -1.20
C GLN A 541 14.08 -31.04 -1.34
N VAL A 542 13.42 -30.71 -2.45
CA VAL A 542 12.87 -29.36 -2.68
C VAL A 542 11.84 -29.00 -1.62
N VAL A 543 10.91 -29.92 -1.30
CA VAL A 543 9.92 -29.71 -0.24
C VAL A 543 10.60 -29.56 1.12
N ARG A 544 11.62 -30.38 1.42
CA ARG A 544 12.37 -30.29 2.67
C ARG A 544 13.05 -28.93 2.81
N TYR A 545 13.80 -28.51 1.80
CA TYR A 545 14.42 -27.19 1.76
C TYR A 545 13.39 -26.08 1.96
N THR A 546 12.26 -26.19 1.27
CA THR A 546 11.18 -25.19 1.36
C THR A 546 10.63 -25.11 2.78
N LEU A 547 10.38 -26.24 3.45
CA LEU A 547 9.92 -26.28 4.84
C LEU A 547 10.96 -25.73 5.82
N GLU A 548 12.23 -26.10 5.66
CA GLU A 548 13.35 -25.64 6.52
C GLU A 548 13.57 -24.12 6.43
N HIS A 549 13.48 -23.56 5.23
CA HIS A 549 13.78 -22.13 5.00
C HIS A 549 12.51 -21.27 4.90
N PHE A 550 11.31 -21.85 5.03
CA PHE A 550 10.05 -21.12 4.89
C PHE A 550 10.00 -19.92 5.84
N ASP A 551 10.27 -20.16 7.12
CA ASP A 551 10.17 -19.16 8.17
C ASP A 551 11.21 -18.04 8.01
N GLN A 552 12.41 -18.38 7.54
CA GLN A 552 13.46 -17.42 7.24
C GLN A 552 13.08 -16.54 6.04
N LYS A 553 12.76 -17.14 4.88
CA LYS A 553 12.44 -16.39 3.64
C LYS A 553 11.18 -15.55 3.80
N THR A 554 10.21 -16.01 4.59
CA THR A 554 8.96 -15.27 4.86
C THR A 554 9.01 -14.42 6.13
N LYS A 555 10.17 -14.30 6.80
CA LYS A 555 10.35 -13.51 8.02
C LYS A 555 9.31 -13.80 9.10
N ARG A 556 8.99 -15.09 9.36
CA ARG A 556 8.00 -15.49 10.37
C ARG A 556 8.39 -15.17 11.80
N SER A 557 9.66 -14.88 12.08
CA SER A 557 10.05 -14.33 13.38
C SER A 557 9.49 -12.92 13.62
N SER A 558 9.16 -12.19 12.55
CA SER A 558 8.63 -10.82 12.61
C SER A 558 7.11 -10.80 12.71
N THR A 559 6.55 -9.81 13.41
CA THR A 559 5.11 -9.54 13.44
C THR A 559 4.81 -8.08 13.13
N TYR A 560 3.66 -7.82 12.49
CA TYR A 560 3.20 -6.47 12.20
C TYR A 560 1.67 -6.41 12.18
N ASP A 561 1.12 -5.20 12.32
CA ASP A 561 -0.34 -4.98 12.25
C ASP A 561 -0.77 -4.89 10.78
N HIS A 562 -1.83 -5.61 10.41
CA HIS A 562 -2.36 -5.61 9.05
C HIS A 562 -3.89 -5.56 9.06
N TRP A 563 -4.47 -4.91 8.04
CA TRP A 563 -5.91 -4.90 7.83
C TRP A 563 -6.33 -6.19 7.13
N VAL A 564 -7.22 -6.95 7.75
CA VAL A 564 -7.76 -8.18 7.20
C VAL A 564 -9.27 -8.05 7.00
N VAL A 565 -9.80 -8.79 6.04
CA VAL A 565 -11.26 -8.91 5.86
C VAL A 565 -11.75 -10.02 6.80
N ALA A 566 -12.51 -9.68 7.84
CA ALA A 566 -12.96 -10.62 8.86
C ALA A 566 -14.04 -11.59 8.32
N ASN A 567 -14.91 -11.10 7.44
CA ASN A 567 -16.07 -11.83 6.95
C ASN A 567 -15.86 -12.44 5.53
N VAL A 568 -14.67 -12.99 5.24
CA VAL A 568 -14.30 -13.50 3.90
C VAL A 568 -15.40 -14.36 3.28
N GLY A 569 -15.88 -15.38 4.00
CA GLY A 569 -16.90 -16.30 3.49
C GLY A 569 -18.24 -15.62 3.14
N GLN A 570 -18.61 -14.54 3.83
CA GLN A 570 -19.84 -13.78 3.55
C GLN A 570 -19.63 -12.73 2.44
N ALA A 571 -18.44 -12.14 2.37
CA ALA A 571 -18.07 -11.15 1.36
C ALA A 571 -17.88 -11.77 -0.04
N VAL A 572 -17.55 -13.07 -0.10
CA VAL A 572 -17.35 -13.82 -1.35
C VAL A 572 -18.63 -14.52 -1.85
N ARG A 573 -19.60 -14.84 -0.96
CA ARG A 573 -20.81 -15.60 -1.32
C ARG A 573 -21.96 -14.73 -1.86
N GLY A 574 -22.49 -15.08 -3.05
CA GLY A 574 -23.85 -14.72 -3.50
C GLY A 574 -24.02 -13.48 -4.40
N ARG A 575 -25.25 -13.30 -4.93
CA ARG A 575 -25.68 -12.17 -5.79
C ARG A 575 -25.95 -10.86 -5.00
N ARG A 576 -26.24 -10.96 -3.69
CA ARG A 576 -26.29 -9.83 -2.75
C ARG A 576 -25.17 -10.01 -1.74
N ARG A 577 -24.02 -9.43 -2.06
CA ARG A 577 -22.79 -9.54 -1.28
C ARG A 577 -22.93 -8.71 0.00
N ALA A 578 -22.47 -9.26 1.13
CA ALA A 578 -22.29 -8.47 2.34
C ALA A 578 -21.12 -7.48 2.13
N GLU A 579 -21.19 -6.30 2.75
CA GLU A 579 -20.05 -5.38 2.78
C GLU A 579 -18.87 -6.03 3.54
N GLU A 580 -17.65 -5.79 3.06
CA GLU A 580 -16.43 -6.24 3.74
C GLU A 580 -16.33 -5.58 5.11
N VAL A 581 -16.19 -6.40 6.14
CA VAL A 581 -15.83 -5.94 7.48
C VAL A 581 -14.32 -6.06 7.60
N ARG A 582 -13.64 -4.91 7.66
CA ARG A 582 -12.19 -4.85 7.83
C ARG A 582 -11.84 -4.63 9.30
N GLU A 583 -10.95 -5.47 9.82
CA GLU A 583 -10.41 -5.36 11.17
C GLU A 583 -8.88 -5.35 11.16
N ARG A 584 -8.27 -4.82 12.23
CA ARG A 584 -6.82 -4.89 12.39
C ARG A 584 -6.46 -6.17 13.13
N LYS A 585 -5.58 -6.95 12.52
CA LYS A 585 -5.03 -8.16 13.13
C LYS A 585 -3.52 -8.11 13.09
N ARG A 586 -2.90 -8.56 14.18
CA ARG A 586 -1.45 -8.79 14.22
C ARG A 586 -1.15 -10.05 13.41
N VAL A 587 -0.36 -9.91 12.35
CA VAL A 587 0.04 -11.01 11.47
C VAL A 587 1.52 -11.33 11.65
N ARG A 588 1.85 -12.61 11.47
CA ARG A 588 3.21 -13.15 11.62
C ARG A 588 3.83 -13.39 10.25
N GLY A 589 4.94 -12.71 9.98
CA GLY A 589 5.65 -12.78 8.70
C GLY A 589 4.77 -12.60 7.46
N PHE A 590 5.31 -13.06 6.34
CA PHE A 590 4.72 -13.00 5.01
C PHE A 590 4.33 -14.41 4.53
N ASN A 591 3.69 -14.53 3.37
CA ASN A 591 3.43 -15.80 2.70
C ASN A 591 4.20 -15.93 1.39
N ALA A 592 4.03 -17.11 0.78
CA ALA A 592 4.67 -17.47 -0.47
C ALA A 592 3.72 -18.11 -1.49
N ILE A 593 4.14 -18.06 -2.76
CA ILE A 593 3.61 -18.88 -3.86
C ILE A 593 4.68 -19.92 -4.25
N PHE A 594 4.25 -21.12 -4.58
CA PHE A 594 5.10 -22.18 -5.15
C PHE A 594 4.72 -22.44 -6.61
N ALA A 595 5.51 -21.97 -7.56
CA ALA A 595 5.27 -22.10 -8.99
C ALA A 595 5.88 -23.39 -9.54
N THR A 596 5.05 -24.25 -10.14
CA THR A 596 5.48 -25.53 -10.71
C THR A 596 5.39 -25.55 -12.24
N ALA A 597 6.15 -26.45 -12.85
CA ALA A 597 6.18 -26.58 -14.30
C ALA A 597 4.84 -27.05 -14.89
N SER A 598 4.20 -28.04 -14.28
CA SER A 598 3.02 -28.73 -14.80
C SER A 598 2.03 -29.11 -13.70
N ILE A 599 0.81 -29.52 -14.09
CA ILE A 599 -0.19 -30.07 -13.16
C ILE A 599 0.35 -31.30 -12.43
N GLU A 600 1.08 -32.18 -13.12
CA GLU A 600 1.69 -33.36 -12.50
C GLU A 600 2.67 -32.95 -11.39
N ALA A 601 3.56 -32.00 -11.66
CA ALA A 601 4.46 -31.45 -10.65
C ALA A 601 3.70 -30.86 -9.46
N ALA A 602 2.66 -30.06 -9.72
CA ALA A 602 1.84 -29.45 -8.67
C ALA A 602 1.22 -30.49 -7.72
N ARG A 603 0.73 -31.61 -8.28
CA ARG A 603 0.16 -32.73 -7.51
C ARG A 603 1.23 -33.40 -6.65
N LEU A 604 2.38 -33.74 -7.24
CA LEU A 604 3.49 -34.37 -6.53
C LEU A 604 4.01 -33.49 -5.39
N TYR A 605 4.17 -32.20 -5.63
CA TYR A 605 4.57 -31.25 -4.60
C TYR A 605 3.54 -31.14 -3.47
N TYR A 606 2.26 -31.00 -3.80
CA TYR A 606 1.18 -30.89 -2.81
C TYR A 606 1.11 -32.14 -1.91
N ASP A 607 1.16 -33.33 -2.50
CA ASP A 607 1.20 -34.59 -1.74
C ASP A 607 2.45 -34.68 -0.86
N GLN A 608 3.62 -34.27 -1.38
CA GLN A 608 4.86 -34.35 -0.62
C GLN A 608 4.89 -33.35 0.56
N PHE A 609 4.28 -32.16 0.41
CA PHE A 609 4.04 -31.25 1.53
C PHE A 609 3.14 -31.90 2.58
N ARG A 610 2.08 -32.60 2.17
CA ARG A 610 1.17 -33.31 3.09
C ARG A 610 1.90 -34.41 3.85
N VAL A 611 2.71 -35.22 3.16
CA VAL A 611 3.46 -36.33 3.76
C VAL A 611 4.50 -35.84 4.77
N GLN A 612 5.36 -34.89 4.40
CA GLN A 612 6.43 -34.42 5.29
C GLN A 612 5.88 -33.65 6.51
N GLN A 613 4.78 -32.93 6.34
CA GLN A 613 4.16 -32.19 7.45
C GLN A 613 3.33 -33.07 8.39
N ALA A 614 2.93 -34.28 7.99
CA ALA A 614 2.17 -35.20 8.84
C ALA A 614 2.93 -35.57 10.13
N GLN A 615 4.27 -35.51 10.09
CA GLN A 615 5.14 -35.77 11.24
C GLN A 615 5.39 -34.55 12.13
N LEU A 616 5.03 -33.34 11.65
CA LEU A 616 5.20 -32.10 12.41
C LEU A 616 4.02 -31.86 13.36
N PRO A 617 4.23 -31.20 14.51
CA PRO A 617 3.16 -30.67 15.37
C PRO A 617 2.23 -29.74 14.58
N LEU A 618 0.93 -29.74 14.92
CA LEU A 618 -0.09 -28.96 14.19
C LEU A 618 0.29 -27.47 14.04
N GLU A 619 0.93 -26.92 15.07
CA GLU A 619 1.37 -25.53 15.20
C GLU A 619 2.51 -25.16 14.23
N GLN A 620 3.29 -26.15 13.81
CA GLN A 620 4.43 -25.99 12.88
C GLN A 620 4.04 -26.29 11.43
N ARG A 621 2.83 -26.81 11.19
CA ARG A 621 2.34 -27.12 9.84
C ARG A 621 1.95 -25.84 9.10
N LEU A 622 2.40 -25.72 7.87
CA LEU A 622 1.97 -24.70 6.92
C LEU A 622 0.57 -25.01 6.41
N LYS A 623 -0.25 -23.97 6.28
CA LYS A 623 -1.52 -24.05 5.56
C LYS A 623 -1.27 -23.93 4.06
N VAL A 624 -1.27 -25.06 3.37
CA VAL A 624 -0.97 -25.17 1.94
C VAL A 624 -2.25 -25.26 1.12
N GLY A 625 -2.43 -24.35 0.17
CA GLY A 625 -3.49 -24.42 -0.85
C GLY A 625 -2.95 -24.91 -2.20
N LEU A 626 -3.85 -25.35 -3.09
CA LEU A 626 -3.53 -25.80 -4.44
C LEU A 626 -4.54 -25.24 -5.43
N ILE A 627 -4.05 -24.65 -6.52
CA ILE A 627 -4.94 -24.22 -7.59
C ILE A 627 -4.26 -24.33 -8.96
N TYR A 628 -5.00 -24.91 -9.91
CA TYR A 628 -4.64 -24.98 -11.32
C TYR A 628 -5.90 -25.20 -12.15
N SER A 629 -5.82 -24.99 -13.45
CA SER A 629 -6.87 -25.37 -14.38
C SER A 629 -6.33 -25.85 -15.73
N PHE A 630 -7.25 -26.10 -16.67
CA PHE A 630 -6.89 -26.55 -18.01
C PHE A 630 -6.27 -25.42 -18.83
N GLY A 631 -5.08 -25.70 -19.35
CA GLY A 631 -4.31 -24.91 -20.30
C GLY A 631 -3.25 -25.81 -20.95
N ALA A 632 -2.69 -25.40 -22.09
CA ALA A 632 -1.46 -26.02 -22.57
C ALA A 632 -0.37 -25.70 -21.53
N ASN A 633 -0.06 -26.67 -20.67
CA ASN A 633 0.85 -26.47 -19.54
C ASN A 633 2.30 -26.74 -19.90
N GLU A 634 2.59 -26.91 -21.19
CA GLU A 634 3.94 -27.11 -21.71
C GLU A 634 4.70 -25.77 -21.73
N ALA A 635 6.00 -25.83 -21.44
CA ALA A 635 6.86 -24.66 -21.58
C ALA A 635 6.95 -24.27 -23.05
N ASN A 636 6.18 -23.27 -23.47
CA ASN A 636 6.32 -22.70 -24.80
C ASN A 636 7.71 -22.04 -24.93
N ASP A 637 8.44 -22.38 -25.99
CA ASP A 637 9.83 -21.92 -26.20
C ASP A 637 9.95 -20.38 -26.25
N ASP A 638 8.82 -19.71 -26.55
CA ASP A 638 8.64 -18.26 -26.61
C ASP A 638 8.59 -17.56 -25.22
N GLY A 639 8.61 -18.31 -24.10
CA GLY A 639 8.68 -17.76 -22.73
C GLY A 639 7.36 -17.19 -22.17
N PHE A 640 6.22 -17.55 -22.75
CA PHE A 640 4.88 -17.14 -22.30
C PHE A 640 4.31 -18.10 -21.26
N LEU A 641 3.60 -17.54 -20.27
CA LEU A 641 2.74 -18.31 -19.37
C LEU A 641 1.38 -18.51 -20.04
N ASP A 642 1.02 -19.77 -20.28
CA ASP A 642 -0.22 -20.08 -20.97
C ASP A 642 -1.46 -19.80 -20.11
N VAL A 643 -2.50 -19.41 -20.83
CA VAL A 643 -3.69 -18.78 -20.27
C VAL A 643 -4.63 -19.88 -19.77
N GLU A 644 -4.60 -20.19 -18.46
CA GLU A 644 -5.37 -21.23 -17.74
C GLU A 644 -6.89 -20.94 -17.57
N SER A 645 -7.80 -21.71 -18.16
CA SER A 645 -9.26 -21.41 -18.18
C SER A 645 -9.92 -21.52 -16.80
N PHE A 646 -10.97 -20.76 -16.47
CA PHE A 646 -11.77 -21.03 -15.25
C PHE A 646 -12.68 -22.26 -15.37
N ASP A 647 -12.71 -22.87 -16.55
CA ASP A 647 -13.48 -24.06 -16.87
C ASP A 647 -12.69 -25.31 -16.45
N ALA A 648 -13.03 -25.85 -15.28
CA ALA A 648 -12.41 -27.04 -14.74
C ALA A 648 -12.94 -28.33 -15.42
N ASP A 649 -14.01 -28.26 -16.21
CA ASP A 649 -14.56 -29.42 -16.92
C ASP A 649 -13.63 -29.91 -18.05
N GLN A 650 -12.70 -29.05 -18.49
CA GLN A 650 -11.70 -29.40 -19.51
C GLN A 650 -10.50 -30.18 -18.95
N LEU A 651 -10.36 -30.31 -17.62
CA LEU A 651 -9.30 -31.10 -17.01
C LEU A 651 -9.51 -32.61 -17.26
N GLY A 652 -8.42 -33.35 -17.43
CA GLY A 652 -8.47 -34.82 -17.42
C GLY A 652 -9.05 -35.33 -16.10
N ALA A 653 -9.79 -36.45 -16.14
CA ALA A 653 -10.53 -36.98 -14.99
C ALA A 653 -9.67 -37.11 -13.72
N ASP A 654 -8.43 -37.60 -13.85
CA ASP A 654 -7.50 -37.77 -12.74
C ASP A 654 -7.05 -36.43 -12.13
N ALA A 655 -6.80 -35.42 -12.97
CA ALA A 655 -6.37 -34.09 -12.53
C ALA A 655 -7.50 -33.32 -11.84
N ARG A 656 -8.74 -33.47 -12.32
CA ARG A 656 -9.93 -32.90 -11.70
C ARG A 656 -10.24 -33.56 -10.37
N SER A 657 -10.22 -34.90 -10.31
CA SER A 657 -10.44 -35.67 -9.09
C SER A 657 -9.45 -35.29 -7.98
N PHE A 658 -8.17 -35.09 -8.34
CA PHE A 658 -7.17 -34.62 -7.40
C PHE A 658 -7.47 -33.20 -6.88
N LEU A 659 -7.88 -32.29 -7.77
CA LEU A 659 -8.26 -30.93 -7.39
C LEU A 659 -9.48 -30.90 -6.48
N ASP A 660 -10.50 -31.72 -6.74
CA ASP A 660 -11.64 -31.90 -5.82
C ASP A 660 -11.20 -32.43 -4.45
N GLY A 661 -10.19 -33.30 -4.41
CA GLY A 661 -9.55 -33.74 -3.16
C GLY A 661 -8.92 -32.57 -2.40
N ALA A 662 -8.08 -31.77 -3.04
CA ALA A 662 -7.46 -30.60 -2.41
C ALA A 662 -8.47 -29.52 -1.99
N ILE A 663 -9.54 -29.31 -2.76
CA ILE A 663 -10.65 -28.42 -2.38
C ILE A 663 -11.41 -28.96 -1.17
N ARG A 664 -11.50 -30.28 -1.00
CA ARG A 664 -12.09 -30.89 0.19
C ARG A 664 -11.24 -30.63 1.44
N ASP A 665 -9.92 -30.82 1.34
CA ASP A 665 -8.99 -30.48 2.42
C ASP A 665 -9.14 -29.00 2.82
N TYR A 666 -9.25 -28.12 1.82
CA TYR A 666 -9.49 -26.69 2.02
C TYR A 666 -10.83 -26.41 2.72
N ASN A 667 -11.89 -27.06 2.26
CA ASN A 667 -13.23 -26.92 2.84
C ASN A 667 -13.28 -27.36 4.30
N GLU A 668 -12.57 -28.43 4.66
CA GLU A 668 -12.43 -28.89 6.04
C GLU A 668 -11.66 -27.87 6.88
N ALA A 669 -10.52 -27.38 6.38
CA ALA A 669 -9.68 -26.41 7.09
C ALA A 669 -10.38 -25.06 7.35
N PHE A 670 -11.26 -24.62 6.45
CA PHE A 670 -11.89 -23.29 6.49
C PHE A 670 -13.41 -23.29 6.67
N SER A 671 -14.01 -24.47 6.90
CA SER A 671 -15.47 -24.64 7.02
C SER A 671 -16.24 -24.06 5.81
N THR A 672 -15.78 -24.37 4.60
CA THR A 672 -16.39 -23.95 3.33
C THR A 672 -17.01 -25.12 2.55
N SER A 673 -17.59 -24.86 1.38
CA SER A 673 -18.32 -25.87 0.58
C SER A 673 -18.16 -25.66 -0.93
N TYR A 674 -16.92 -25.42 -1.37
CA TYR A 674 -16.58 -25.27 -2.78
C TYR A 674 -16.38 -26.61 -3.48
N ASP A 675 -16.45 -26.62 -4.82
CA ASP A 675 -16.17 -27.76 -5.70
C ASP A 675 -15.66 -27.26 -7.07
N THR A 676 -15.37 -28.19 -7.99
CA THR A 676 -14.89 -27.88 -9.35
C THR A 676 -15.96 -27.45 -10.35
N SER A 677 -17.22 -27.19 -9.95
CA SER A 677 -18.21 -26.61 -10.87
C SER A 677 -17.92 -25.13 -11.16
N ASP A 678 -18.22 -24.64 -12.37
CA ASP A 678 -17.86 -23.29 -12.84
C ASP A 678 -18.14 -22.15 -11.84
N ASP A 679 -19.32 -22.10 -11.24
CA ASP A 679 -19.69 -21.03 -10.30
C ASP A 679 -18.96 -21.17 -8.95
N ARG A 680 -18.80 -22.40 -8.46
CA ARG A 680 -18.17 -22.67 -7.16
C ARG A 680 -16.65 -22.63 -7.23
N PHE A 681 -16.05 -23.03 -8.34
CA PHE A 681 -14.62 -22.92 -8.57
C PHE A 681 -14.18 -21.44 -8.67
N GLN A 682 -15.00 -20.58 -9.28
CA GLN A 682 -14.76 -19.13 -9.24
C GLN A 682 -14.83 -18.57 -7.82
N ASN A 683 -15.79 -19.03 -7.01
CA ASN A 683 -15.88 -18.61 -5.61
C ASN A 683 -14.72 -19.16 -4.77
N TYR A 684 -14.23 -20.37 -5.07
CA TYR A 684 -13.01 -20.93 -4.49
C TYR A 684 -11.79 -20.06 -4.81
N TYR A 685 -11.57 -19.71 -6.08
CA TYR A 685 -10.48 -18.82 -6.50
C TYR A 685 -10.49 -17.50 -5.73
N LYS A 686 -11.68 -16.88 -5.58
CA LYS A 686 -11.84 -15.62 -4.84
C LYS A 686 -11.55 -15.77 -3.35
N ASP A 687 -12.10 -16.81 -2.72
CA ASP A 687 -11.89 -17.08 -1.29
C ASP A 687 -10.41 -17.35 -1.01
N LEU A 688 -9.78 -18.22 -1.80
CA LEU A 688 -8.36 -18.56 -1.70
C LEU A 688 -7.47 -17.34 -1.90
N SER A 689 -7.75 -16.51 -2.92
CA SER A 689 -7.06 -15.23 -3.14
C SER A 689 -7.15 -14.30 -1.93
N GLN A 690 -8.34 -14.16 -1.34
CA GLN A 690 -8.55 -13.29 -0.18
C GLN A 690 -7.87 -13.83 1.09
N ARG A 691 -7.91 -15.14 1.32
CA ARG A 691 -7.24 -15.78 2.45
C ARG A 691 -5.73 -15.70 2.36
N LEU A 692 -5.18 -15.78 1.14
CA LEU A 692 -3.77 -15.52 0.91
C LEU A 692 -3.43 -14.06 1.27
N ARG A 693 -4.24 -13.07 0.86
CA ARG A 693 -4.02 -11.67 1.27
C ARG A 693 -4.08 -11.48 2.80
N ASN A 694 -5.05 -12.10 3.46
CA ASN A 694 -5.27 -12.04 4.91
C ASN A 694 -4.19 -12.76 5.75
N ARG A 695 -3.21 -13.44 5.13
CA ARG A 695 -2.25 -14.34 5.82
C ARG A 695 -2.93 -15.50 6.57
N GLU A 696 -4.09 -15.94 6.12
CA GLU A 696 -4.74 -17.18 6.59
C GLU A 696 -4.18 -18.41 5.88
N LEU A 697 -3.65 -18.24 4.67
CA LEU A 697 -2.85 -19.22 3.93
C LEU A 697 -1.37 -18.84 3.95
N ASP A 698 -0.52 -19.85 4.05
CA ASP A 698 0.92 -19.70 4.11
C ASP A 698 1.59 -19.93 2.76
N LEU A 699 1.17 -20.97 2.05
CA LEU A 699 1.72 -21.35 0.77
C LEU A 699 0.60 -21.73 -0.18
N VAL A 700 0.67 -21.29 -1.44
CA VAL A 700 -0.21 -21.80 -2.50
C VAL A 700 0.64 -22.37 -3.62
N VAL A 701 0.40 -23.64 -3.94
CA VAL A 701 1.00 -24.33 -5.09
C VAL A 701 0.20 -23.99 -6.34
N VAL A 702 0.89 -23.50 -7.37
CA VAL A 702 0.29 -23.02 -8.63
C VAL A 702 1.07 -23.52 -9.84
N VAL A 703 0.40 -23.58 -11.00
CA VAL A 703 1.05 -23.79 -12.30
C VAL A 703 1.27 -22.44 -13.00
N ASN A 704 0.23 -21.80 -13.52
CA ASN A 704 0.27 -20.45 -14.09
C ASN A 704 -0.65 -19.45 -13.34
N MET A 705 -1.66 -19.93 -12.61
CA MET A 705 -2.52 -19.05 -11.80
C MET A 705 -1.74 -18.25 -10.75
N PHE A 706 -2.19 -17.02 -10.50
CA PHE A 706 -1.56 -16.03 -9.60
C PHE A 706 -0.15 -15.55 -9.98
N LEU A 707 0.47 -16.10 -11.02
CA LEU A 707 1.73 -15.57 -11.57
C LEU A 707 1.49 -14.28 -12.39
N THR A 708 0.25 -14.08 -12.87
CA THR A 708 -0.26 -12.82 -13.42
C THR A 708 -1.50 -12.38 -12.66
N GLY A 709 -1.82 -11.08 -12.69
CA GLY A 709 -3.06 -10.52 -12.11
C GLY A 709 -3.14 -10.45 -10.57
N PHE A 710 -2.58 -11.40 -9.82
CA PHE A 710 -2.69 -11.44 -8.36
C PHE A 710 -1.84 -10.39 -7.66
N ASP A 711 -2.44 -9.55 -6.82
CA ASP A 711 -1.72 -8.54 -6.05
C ASP A 711 -1.90 -8.74 -4.54
N ALA A 712 -0.80 -8.78 -3.79
CA ALA A 712 -0.81 -8.83 -2.33
C ALA A 712 0.44 -8.15 -1.75
N THR A 713 0.26 -7.18 -0.87
CA THR A 713 1.38 -6.52 -0.16
C THR A 713 2.04 -7.44 0.86
N THR A 714 1.30 -8.41 1.39
CA THR A 714 1.73 -9.42 2.38
C THR A 714 2.46 -10.63 1.78
N LEU A 715 2.59 -10.71 0.45
CA LEU A 715 3.35 -11.76 -0.23
C LEU A 715 4.77 -11.28 -0.50
N ASN A 716 5.78 -11.98 0.02
CA ASN A 716 7.18 -11.60 -0.16
C ASN A 716 8.04 -12.66 -0.85
N THR A 717 7.60 -13.91 -0.94
CA THR A 717 8.44 -15.03 -1.41
C THR A 717 7.78 -15.78 -2.57
N LEU A 718 8.56 -16.07 -3.60
CA LEU A 718 8.18 -16.93 -4.71
C LEU A 718 9.17 -18.09 -4.81
N PHE A 719 8.70 -19.31 -4.55
CA PHE A 719 9.44 -20.54 -4.84
C PHE A 719 9.17 -20.96 -6.28
N VAL A 720 10.22 -21.27 -7.05
CA VAL A 720 10.12 -21.53 -8.49
C VAL A 720 10.78 -22.86 -8.85
N ASP A 721 9.96 -23.84 -9.22
CA ASP A 721 10.39 -25.01 -9.99
C ASP A 721 9.71 -25.05 -11.36
N LYS A 722 9.88 -23.94 -12.10
CA LYS A 722 9.30 -23.71 -13.42
C LYS A 722 10.32 -23.02 -14.31
N ASN A 723 10.36 -23.36 -15.59
CA ASN A 723 11.19 -22.66 -16.57
C ASN A 723 10.53 -21.32 -16.94
N LEU A 724 10.89 -20.25 -16.22
CA LEU A 724 10.39 -18.91 -16.48
C LEU A 724 11.36 -18.17 -17.41
N ARG A 725 10.82 -17.52 -18.45
CA ARG A 725 11.61 -16.73 -19.41
C ARG A 725 10.97 -15.37 -19.66
N ALA A 726 11.79 -14.41 -20.10
CA ALA A 726 11.37 -13.10 -20.58
C ALA A 726 10.26 -12.46 -19.72
N HIS A 727 9.07 -12.24 -20.29
CA HIS A 727 7.98 -11.53 -19.63
C HIS A 727 7.30 -12.37 -18.54
N GLY A 728 7.17 -13.68 -18.73
CA GLY A 728 6.61 -14.58 -17.71
C GLY A 728 7.44 -14.56 -16.43
N LEU A 729 8.77 -14.45 -16.57
CA LEU A 729 9.70 -14.28 -15.44
C LEU A 729 9.44 -12.98 -14.69
N ILE A 730 9.43 -11.83 -15.37
CA ILE A 730 9.22 -10.53 -14.71
C ILE A 730 7.85 -10.44 -14.05
N GLN A 731 6.80 -10.97 -14.68
CA GLN A 731 5.44 -10.97 -14.13
C GLN A 731 5.36 -11.78 -12.83
N ALA A 732 5.90 -13.01 -12.84
CA ALA A 732 5.94 -13.87 -11.68
C ALA A 732 6.77 -13.25 -10.54
N TYR A 733 7.98 -12.74 -10.83
CA TYR A 733 8.85 -12.15 -9.81
C TYR A 733 8.18 -10.92 -9.18
N SER A 734 7.53 -10.08 -10.00
CA SER A 734 6.81 -8.88 -9.57
C SER A 734 5.55 -9.15 -8.72
N ARG A 735 5.27 -10.40 -8.33
CA ARG A 735 4.28 -10.70 -7.28
C ARG A 735 4.83 -10.42 -5.87
N THR A 736 6.15 -10.44 -5.71
CA THR A 736 6.82 -10.35 -4.40
C THR A 736 7.25 -8.94 -4.00
N ASN A 737 7.40 -8.02 -4.97
CA ASN A 737 8.06 -6.73 -4.76
C ASN A 737 7.13 -5.56 -4.38
N ARG A 738 5.95 -5.84 -3.85
CA ARG A 738 5.04 -4.81 -3.36
C ARG A 738 5.50 -4.24 -2.04
N ILE A 739 5.50 -2.91 -1.92
CA ILE A 739 5.81 -2.20 -0.68
C ILE A 739 4.71 -2.45 0.36
N LEU A 740 5.11 -2.60 1.62
CA LEU A 740 4.19 -2.73 2.74
C LEU A 740 4.65 -1.90 3.93
N ASN A 741 5.88 -2.16 4.40
CA ASN A 741 6.48 -1.57 5.59
C ASN A 741 8.01 -1.75 5.56
N SER A 742 8.70 -1.21 6.57
CA SER A 742 10.16 -1.28 6.73
C SER A 742 10.71 -2.71 6.88
N VAL A 743 9.89 -3.68 7.28
CA VAL A 743 10.27 -5.10 7.42
C VAL A 743 10.53 -5.72 6.04
N LYS A 744 9.69 -5.36 5.06
CA LYS A 744 9.74 -5.90 3.70
C LYS A 744 10.67 -5.06 2.83
N THR A 745 11.93 -5.47 2.77
CA THR A 745 12.98 -4.74 2.03
C THR A 745 13.12 -5.16 0.57
N ASN A 746 12.68 -6.38 0.23
CA ASN A 746 12.83 -6.96 -1.09
C ASN A 746 11.72 -8.00 -1.35
N GLY A 747 11.60 -8.41 -2.62
CA GLY A 747 10.91 -9.62 -3.01
C GLY A 747 11.89 -10.79 -3.12
N ASN A 748 11.66 -11.87 -2.37
CA ASN A 748 12.48 -13.08 -2.41
C ASN A 748 12.01 -14.01 -3.52
N VAL A 749 12.93 -14.46 -4.36
CA VAL A 749 12.72 -15.48 -5.37
C VAL A 749 13.70 -16.61 -5.10
N VAL A 750 13.20 -17.81 -4.86
CA VAL A 750 14.01 -19.00 -4.64
C VAL A 750 13.77 -19.95 -5.81
N SER A 751 14.76 -20.11 -6.67
CA SER A 751 14.66 -20.95 -7.85
C SER A 751 15.38 -22.28 -7.66
N PHE A 752 14.69 -23.38 -7.93
CA PHE A 752 15.24 -24.74 -7.92
C PHE A 752 15.77 -25.19 -9.30
N ARG A 753 15.88 -24.22 -10.22
CA ARG A 753 16.45 -24.35 -11.56
C ARG A 753 17.45 -23.22 -11.75
N ASN A 754 18.48 -23.43 -12.56
CA ASN A 754 19.34 -22.31 -12.96
C ASN A 754 18.57 -21.46 -13.99
N LEU A 755 18.14 -20.26 -13.58
CA LEU A 755 17.46 -19.27 -14.43
C LEU A 755 18.26 -17.95 -14.48
N GLU A 756 19.55 -17.99 -14.18
CA GLU A 756 20.38 -16.78 -14.08
C GLU A 756 20.48 -16.05 -15.43
N ASP A 757 20.77 -16.78 -16.50
CA ASP A 757 20.84 -16.23 -17.85
C ASP A 757 19.48 -15.71 -18.34
N GLU A 758 18.40 -16.43 -18.06
CA GLU A 758 17.03 -16.00 -18.36
C GLU A 758 16.65 -14.73 -17.60
N THR A 759 17.05 -14.63 -16.33
CA THR A 759 16.81 -13.46 -15.48
C THR A 759 17.55 -12.26 -16.03
N ASN A 760 18.86 -12.41 -16.29
CA ASN A 760 19.70 -11.36 -16.85
C ASN A 760 19.16 -10.84 -18.19
N SER A 761 18.77 -11.76 -19.08
CA SER A 761 18.18 -11.43 -20.38
C SER A 761 16.85 -10.68 -20.25
N ALA A 762 15.99 -11.09 -19.29
CA ALA A 762 14.71 -10.42 -19.05
C ALA A 762 14.90 -9.01 -18.47
N LEU A 763 15.83 -8.82 -17.54
CA LEU A 763 16.13 -7.52 -16.96
C LEU A 763 16.69 -6.53 -17.99
N GLU A 764 17.55 -7.00 -18.90
CA GLU A 764 18.04 -6.18 -20.01
C GLU A 764 16.94 -5.78 -20.99
N LEU A 765 16.03 -6.73 -21.29
CA LEU A 765 14.94 -6.49 -22.23
C LEU A 765 13.90 -5.50 -21.69
N PHE A 766 13.56 -5.61 -20.40
CA PHE A 766 12.52 -4.79 -19.76
C PHE A 766 13.06 -3.62 -18.92
N GLY A 767 14.39 -3.43 -18.92
CA GLY A 767 15.09 -2.33 -18.29
C GLY A 767 15.99 -1.57 -19.27
N ASN A 768 17.09 -1.03 -18.76
CA ASN A 768 18.22 -0.48 -19.52
C ASN A 768 19.48 -1.33 -19.26
N LYS A 769 20.59 -1.09 -19.97
CA LYS A 769 21.83 -1.88 -19.80
C LYS A 769 22.41 -1.84 -18.37
N ASP A 770 22.11 -0.77 -17.62
CA ASP A 770 22.55 -0.58 -16.24
C ASP A 770 21.53 -1.10 -15.20
N ALA A 771 20.43 -1.73 -15.64
CA ALA A 771 19.31 -2.13 -14.78
C ALA A 771 19.69 -3.14 -13.69
N ARG A 772 20.68 -4.00 -13.95
CA ARG A 772 21.01 -5.12 -13.07
C ARG A 772 21.35 -4.67 -11.64
N GLY A 773 22.20 -3.65 -11.52
CA GLY A 773 22.66 -3.14 -10.22
C GLY A 773 21.57 -2.41 -9.40
N VAL A 774 20.47 -2.02 -10.06
CA VAL A 774 19.33 -1.36 -9.41
C VAL A 774 18.23 -2.36 -9.07
N VAL A 775 17.97 -3.34 -9.96
CA VAL A 775 16.83 -4.26 -9.82
C VAL A 775 17.12 -5.42 -8.86
N LEU A 776 18.36 -5.90 -8.85
CA LEU A 776 18.79 -6.98 -7.97
C LEU A 776 19.52 -6.42 -6.76
N LEU A 777 19.34 -7.05 -5.60
CA LEU A 777 20.18 -6.77 -4.45
C LEU A 777 21.64 -7.12 -4.76
N GLN A 778 22.56 -6.35 -4.18
CA GLN A 778 23.98 -6.65 -4.21
C GLN A 778 24.28 -8.01 -3.53
N PRO A 779 25.38 -8.68 -3.91
CA PRO A 779 25.79 -9.93 -3.28
C PRO A 779 26.02 -9.79 -1.77
N PHE A 780 25.94 -10.90 -1.05
CA PHE A 780 26.16 -10.98 0.40
C PHE A 780 27.42 -10.21 0.86
N GLY A 781 28.56 -10.43 0.18
CA GLY A 781 29.83 -9.81 0.55
C GLY A 781 29.79 -8.28 0.62
N HIS A 782 29.09 -7.62 -0.30
CA HIS A 782 28.96 -6.16 -0.31
C HIS A 782 28.23 -5.65 0.95
N TYR A 783 27.09 -6.25 1.28
CA TYR A 783 26.34 -5.87 2.48
C TYR A 783 27.07 -6.26 3.77
N TYR A 784 27.77 -7.39 3.77
CA TYR A 784 28.54 -7.86 4.92
C TYR A 784 29.73 -6.95 5.23
N GLU A 785 30.46 -6.47 4.20
CA GLU A 785 31.55 -5.51 4.37
C GLU A 785 31.06 -4.18 4.97
N GLU A 786 29.92 -3.66 4.47
CA GLU A 786 29.32 -2.45 5.02
C GLU A 786 28.83 -2.66 6.47
N TYR A 787 28.19 -3.80 6.75
CA TYR A 787 27.77 -4.19 8.09
C TYR A 787 28.97 -4.31 9.04
N ALA A 788 30.02 -5.01 8.63
CA ALA A 788 31.24 -5.19 9.42
C ALA A 788 31.91 -3.85 9.74
N LYS A 789 31.97 -2.94 8.77
CA LYS A 789 32.47 -1.58 8.97
C LYS A 789 31.62 -0.81 10.00
N LYS A 790 30.29 -0.85 9.86
CA LYS A 790 29.36 -0.13 10.75
C LYS A 790 29.36 -0.70 12.17
N VAL A 791 29.44 -2.03 12.31
CA VAL A 791 29.62 -2.70 13.61
C VAL A 791 30.97 -2.35 14.22
N GLY A 792 32.04 -2.30 13.42
CA GLY A 792 33.35 -1.83 13.87
C GLY A 792 33.32 -0.39 14.39
N GLU A 793 32.69 0.53 13.63
CA GLU A 793 32.46 1.92 14.04
C GLU A 793 31.64 2.00 15.34
N LEU A 794 30.62 1.15 15.49
CA LEU A 794 29.76 1.08 16.68
C LEU A 794 30.54 0.64 17.92
N LEU A 795 31.27 -0.48 17.81
CA LEU A 795 32.06 -1.02 18.92
C LEU A 795 33.19 -0.08 19.35
N ALA A 796 33.79 0.66 18.41
CA ALA A 796 34.86 1.62 18.69
C ALA A 796 34.35 2.92 19.32
N SER A 797 33.24 3.47 18.80
CA SER A 797 32.74 4.79 19.20
C SER A 797 31.80 4.72 20.41
N PHE A 798 31.12 3.60 20.61
CA PHE A 798 30.10 3.41 21.65
C PHE A 798 30.29 2.08 22.39
N PRO A 799 31.41 1.87 23.11
CA PRO A 799 31.65 0.64 23.84
C PRO A 799 30.60 0.42 24.94
N LEU A 800 30.11 -0.82 25.07
CA LEU A 800 29.11 -1.20 26.08
C LEU A 800 29.61 -0.92 27.50
N GLY A 801 28.75 -0.33 28.33
CA GLY A 801 29.04 0.03 29.72
C GLY A 801 29.57 1.45 29.92
N ALA A 802 29.95 2.16 28.85
CA ALA A 802 30.25 3.60 28.92
C ALA A 802 28.95 4.42 28.72
N PRO A 803 28.69 5.43 29.55
CA PRO A 803 27.53 6.30 29.34
C PRO A 803 27.71 7.12 28.05
N ILE A 804 26.68 7.17 27.22
CA ILE A 804 26.66 8.05 26.04
C ILE A 804 26.28 9.44 26.53
N VAL A 805 27.30 10.28 26.74
CA VAL A 805 27.13 11.63 27.30
C VAL A 805 27.06 12.65 26.17
N GLY A 806 25.99 13.46 26.19
CA GLY A 806 25.78 14.55 25.25
C GLY A 806 24.83 14.18 24.11
N GLU A 807 23.93 15.11 23.80
CA GLU A 807 22.85 14.95 22.82
C GLU A 807 23.39 14.58 21.42
N SER A 808 24.46 15.22 20.96
CA SER A 808 25.10 14.90 19.67
C SER A 808 25.65 13.47 19.61
N ALA A 809 26.18 12.95 20.72
CA ALA A 809 26.68 11.58 20.79
C ALA A 809 25.52 10.56 20.82
N GLN A 810 24.44 10.87 21.53
CA GLN A 810 23.21 10.07 21.52
C GLN A 810 22.59 10.00 20.12
N GLN A 811 22.54 11.13 19.41
CA GLN A 811 22.07 11.19 18.03
C GLN A 811 22.97 10.38 17.08
N ALA A 812 24.29 10.51 17.21
CA ALA A 812 25.25 9.73 16.43
C ALA A 812 25.10 8.22 16.67
N PHE A 813 24.89 7.81 17.92
CA PHE A 813 24.62 6.41 18.27
C PHE A 813 23.34 5.89 17.61
N VAL A 814 22.22 6.62 17.74
CA VAL A 814 20.94 6.19 17.16
C VAL A 814 21.02 6.14 15.64
N GLY A 815 21.66 7.10 14.99
CA GLY A 815 21.87 7.09 13.54
C GLY A 815 22.75 5.92 13.06
N LEU A 816 23.79 5.56 13.82
CA LEU A 816 24.69 4.46 13.51
C LEU A 816 24.02 3.09 13.76
N PHE A 817 23.41 2.91 14.92
CA PHE A 817 22.73 1.66 15.27
C PHE A 817 21.50 1.40 14.38
N GLY A 818 20.78 2.45 13.98
CA GLY A 818 19.71 2.33 12.98
C GLY A 818 20.20 1.81 11.63
N GLN A 819 21.40 2.20 11.18
CA GLN A 819 22.02 1.63 9.97
C GLN A 819 22.37 0.16 10.15
N VAL A 820 22.93 -0.23 11.30
CA VAL A 820 23.23 -1.63 11.63
C VAL A 820 21.96 -2.48 11.59
N LEU A 821 20.86 -2.02 12.20
CA LEU A 821 19.57 -2.73 12.18
C LEU A 821 19.02 -2.92 10.76
N ARG A 822 19.16 -1.90 9.88
CA ARG A 822 18.73 -2.01 8.47
C ARG A 822 19.55 -3.03 7.70
N LEU A 823 20.87 -3.01 7.87
CA LEU A 823 21.79 -3.97 7.23
C LEU A 823 21.53 -5.39 7.74
N GLU A 824 21.34 -5.58 9.05
CA GLU A 824 21.00 -6.86 9.66
C GLU A 824 19.66 -7.41 9.14
N ASN A 825 18.64 -6.57 8.96
CA ASN A 825 17.35 -6.95 8.36
C ASN A 825 17.44 -7.33 6.86
N ILE A 826 18.46 -6.86 6.14
CA ILE A 826 18.77 -7.29 4.78
C ILE A 826 19.55 -8.60 4.82
N LEU A 827 20.59 -8.68 5.65
CA LEU A 827 21.51 -9.81 5.77
C LEU A 827 20.83 -11.08 6.28
N THR A 828 19.87 -10.97 7.20
CA THR A 828 19.04 -12.10 7.68
C THR A 828 18.29 -12.84 6.58
N ALA A 829 18.11 -12.22 5.41
CA ALA A 829 17.56 -12.92 4.27
C ALA A 829 18.59 -13.94 3.72
N PHE A 830 19.88 -13.60 3.68
CA PHE A 830 20.96 -14.41 3.13
C PHE A 830 21.21 -15.67 3.95
N ASP A 831 21.36 -16.80 3.27
CA ASP A 831 21.56 -18.10 3.92
C ASP A 831 22.96 -18.15 4.55
N ASP A 832 23.94 -17.48 3.93
CA ASP A 832 25.33 -17.35 4.41
C ASP A 832 25.47 -16.48 5.67
N PHE A 833 24.45 -15.70 6.05
CA PHE A 833 24.55 -14.82 7.22
C PHE A 833 24.45 -15.59 8.54
N ALA A 834 23.73 -16.72 8.55
CA ALA A 834 23.54 -17.53 9.75
C ALA A 834 24.90 -18.04 10.25
N GLY A 835 25.29 -17.64 11.46
CA GLY A 835 26.59 -17.98 12.06
C GLY A 835 27.73 -17.01 11.70
N CYS A 836 27.48 -15.95 10.92
CA CYS A 836 28.43 -14.89 10.59
C CYS A 836 28.14 -13.56 11.31
N GLU A 837 27.24 -13.56 12.30
CA GLU A 837 26.89 -12.37 13.08
C GLU A 837 28.11 -11.83 13.85
N MET A 838 28.46 -10.55 13.65
CA MET A 838 29.60 -9.92 14.34
C MET A 838 29.27 -9.50 15.78
N LEU A 839 28.00 -9.16 16.03
CA LEU A 839 27.52 -8.89 17.38
C LEU A 839 27.09 -10.20 18.02
N SER A 840 27.62 -10.51 19.21
CA SER A 840 27.04 -11.59 20.01
C SER A 840 25.59 -11.27 20.35
N LEU A 841 24.77 -12.31 20.56
CA LEU A 841 23.36 -12.16 21.00
C LEU A 841 23.22 -11.18 22.17
N ARG A 842 24.15 -11.26 23.14
CA ARG A 842 24.21 -10.37 24.30
C ARG A 842 24.48 -8.92 23.91
N GLN A 843 25.51 -8.67 23.10
CA GLN A 843 25.83 -7.30 22.66
C GLN A 843 24.69 -6.68 21.85
N GLY A 844 24.06 -7.47 20.97
CA GLY A 844 22.90 -7.02 20.20
C GLY A 844 21.72 -6.62 21.08
N GLN A 845 21.42 -7.40 22.13
CA GLN A 845 20.39 -7.05 23.12
C GLN A 845 20.74 -5.78 23.91
N ASP A 846 21.98 -5.66 24.38
CA ASP A 846 22.44 -4.51 25.17
C ASP A 846 22.33 -3.21 24.36
N TYR A 847 22.77 -3.20 23.10
CA TYR A 847 22.60 -2.03 22.23
C TYR A 847 21.14 -1.71 21.91
N ARG A 848 20.28 -2.72 21.72
CA ARG A 848 18.83 -2.50 21.54
C ARG A 848 18.19 -1.91 22.79
N SER A 849 18.62 -2.34 23.98
CA SER A 849 18.15 -1.76 25.24
C SER A 849 18.54 -0.28 25.33
N VAL A 850 19.81 0.08 25.10
CA VAL A 850 20.27 1.49 25.08
C VAL A 850 19.50 2.32 24.05
N TYR A 851 19.26 1.77 22.87
CA TYR A 851 18.50 2.43 21.83
C TYR A 851 17.03 2.69 22.21
N LEU A 852 16.38 1.75 22.90
CA LEU A 852 15.02 1.91 23.43
C LEU A 852 14.95 2.86 24.64
N ASP A 853 16.01 2.90 25.46
CA ASP A 853 16.15 3.84 26.58
C ASP A 853 16.15 5.27 26.05
N LEU A 854 17.04 5.54 25.10
CA LEU A 854 17.11 6.83 24.41
C LEU A 854 15.76 7.17 23.77
N TYR A 855 15.15 6.24 23.02
CA TYR A 855 13.81 6.45 22.45
C TYR A 855 12.77 6.87 23.50
N THR A 856 12.83 6.30 24.70
CA THR A 856 11.91 6.64 25.80
C THR A 856 12.24 7.98 26.44
N GLU A 857 13.51 8.30 26.61
CA GLU A 857 14.02 9.56 27.15
C GLU A 857 13.64 10.73 26.26
N PHE A 858 14.01 10.67 24.96
CA PHE A 858 13.62 11.65 23.94
C PHE A 858 12.09 11.81 23.85
N ARG A 859 11.31 10.76 24.15
CA ARG A 859 9.84 10.82 24.16
C ARG A 859 9.25 11.45 25.43
N LYS A 860 9.91 11.31 26.60
CA LYS A 860 9.46 11.90 27.87
C LYS A 860 9.73 13.41 27.94
N GLU A 861 10.79 13.88 27.29
CA GLU A 861 11.14 15.30 27.25
C GLU A 861 10.22 16.16 26.36
N GLY A 862 9.43 15.54 25.47
CA GLY A 862 8.45 16.20 24.58
C GLY A 862 7.17 16.76 25.26
N GLY A 863 7.23 17.10 26.55
CA GLY A 863 6.11 17.65 27.31
C GLY A 863 5.87 19.14 27.08
N ALA A 864 4.75 19.46 26.42
CA ALA A 864 3.91 20.67 26.42
C ALA A 864 4.47 22.12 26.38
N ASP A 865 5.75 22.44 26.65
CA ASP A 865 6.15 23.86 26.82
C ASP A 865 7.57 24.24 26.37
N LYS A 866 8.25 23.46 25.51
CA LYS A 866 9.52 23.89 24.92
C LYS A 866 9.61 23.50 23.44
N GLU A 867 9.79 24.50 22.58
CA GLU A 867 10.31 24.32 21.22
C GLU A 867 11.69 23.66 21.33
N TYR A 868 11.77 22.35 21.11
CA TYR A 868 13.04 21.63 21.13
C TYR A 868 13.60 21.50 19.72
N ILE A 869 14.89 21.81 19.58
CA ILE A 869 15.71 21.67 18.36
C ILE A 869 16.33 20.26 18.35
N ASN A 870 15.55 19.21 18.62
CA ASN A 870 16.09 17.84 18.82
C ASN A 870 15.44 16.83 17.84
N ASP A 871 15.18 17.30 16.62
CA ASP A 871 14.24 16.70 15.66
C ASP A 871 14.92 15.98 14.47
N ASP A 872 16.25 15.83 14.47
CA ASP A 872 17.01 15.23 13.35
C ASP A 872 17.14 13.68 13.45
N LEU A 873 16.46 13.04 14.41
CA LEU A 873 16.72 11.64 14.79
C LEU A 873 15.54 10.70 14.52
N VAL A 874 15.69 9.80 13.54
CA VAL A 874 14.67 8.79 13.18
C VAL A 874 14.98 7.44 13.84
N PHE A 875 14.07 6.95 14.68
CA PHE A 875 14.21 5.64 15.31
C PHE A 875 13.57 4.51 14.48
N GLU A 876 14.36 3.51 14.09
CA GLU A 876 13.92 2.25 13.44
C GLU A 876 13.19 1.26 14.39
N ILE A 877 12.15 1.72 15.11
CA ILE A 877 11.44 0.91 16.12
C ILE A 877 10.74 -0.32 15.51
N GLU A 878 10.31 -0.25 14.25
CA GLU A 878 9.70 -1.39 13.56
C GLU A 878 10.68 -2.55 13.41
N LEU A 879 11.97 -2.29 13.17
CA LEU A 879 13.00 -3.33 13.07
C LEU A 879 13.28 -3.98 14.43
N ILE A 880 13.27 -3.20 15.53
CA ILE A 880 13.48 -3.74 16.88
C ILE A 880 12.32 -4.64 17.32
N LYS A 881 11.08 -4.27 16.98
CA LYS A 881 9.88 -5.08 17.25
C LYS A 881 9.89 -6.46 16.57
N GLN A 882 10.74 -6.67 15.56
CA GLN A 882 10.85 -7.94 14.83
C GLN A 882 11.48 -9.04 15.68
N VAL A 883 12.33 -8.68 16.64
CA VAL A 883 12.93 -9.64 17.57
C VAL A 883 12.10 -9.60 18.85
N GLU A 884 10.84 -10.02 18.71
CA GLU A 884 9.95 -10.08 19.86
C GLU A 884 10.32 -11.31 20.68
N ILE A 885 11.02 -11.05 21.77
CA ILE A 885 11.06 -11.98 22.88
C ILE A 885 9.64 -12.01 23.44
N ASN A 886 8.93 -13.12 23.19
CA ASN A 886 7.59 -13.35 23.70
C ASN A 886 7.67 -13.90 25.13
N VAL A 887 6.51 -13.92 25.80
CA VAL A 887 6.41 -14.45 27.17
C VAL A 887 6.87 -15.91 27.19
N ASP A 888 6.52 -16.71 26.18
CA ASP A 888 6.91 -18.13 26.12
C ASP A 888 8.44 -18.33 26.08
N TYR A 889 9.18 -17.49 25.36
CA TYR A 889 10.64 -17.52 25.36
C TYR A 889 11.21 -17.13 26.72
N ILE A 890 10.62 -16.14 27.39
CA ILE A 890 10.98 -15.80 28.77
C ILE A 890 10.71 -16.98 29.70
N LEU A 891 9.55 -17.62 29.61
CA LEU A 891 9.20 -18.80 30.41
C LEU A 891 10.14 -19.97 30.11
N MET A 892 10.56 -20.17 28.87
CA MET A 892 11.61 -21.13 28.50
C MET A 892 12.96 -20.79 29.13
N LEU A 893 13.36 -19.50 29.15
CA LEU A 893 14.58 -19.07 29.86
C LEU A 893 14.47 -19.30 31.37
N VAL A 894 13.28 -19.05 31.96
CA VAL A 894 12.98 -19.34 33.37
C VAL A 894 13.00 -20.85 33.64
N GLN A 895 12.56 -21.67 32.69
CA GLN A 895 12.67 -23.13 32.78
C GLN A 895 14.13 -23.58 32.72
N ARG A 896 14.92 -23.01 31.81
CA ARG A 896 16.35 -23.28 31.70
C ARG A 896 17.13 -22.80 32.94
N PHE A 897 16.68 -21.70 33.55
CA PHE A 897 17.15 -21.23 34.85
C PHE A 897 16.88 -22.27 35.94
N ARG A 898 15.68 -22.85 35.96
CA ARG A 898 15.31 -23.93 36.89
C ARG A 898 16.12 -25.21 36.67
N GLU A 899 16.32 -25.64 35.43
CA GLU A 899 17.03 -26.89 35.10
C GLU A 899 18.52 -26.87 35.48
N ARG A 900 19.15 -25.68 35.58
CA ARG A 900 20.54 -25.53 36.05
C ARG A 900 20.66 -25.46 37.58
N HIS A 901 19.57 -25.47 38.33
CA HIS A 901 19.63 -25.33 39.79
C HIS A 901 20.05 -26.63 40.51
N GLY A 902 21.35 -26.67 40.83
CA GLY A 902 21.91 -27.37 41.97
C GLY A 902 22.99 -26.50 42.63
N HIS A 903 22.57 -25.55 43.49
CA HIS A 903 23.38 -24.66 44.35
C HIS A 903 24.01 -23.39 43.74
N GLY A 904 23.50 -22.22 44.15
CA GLY A 904 24.20 -20.91 44.08
C GLY A 904 23.56 -19.89 43.13
N GLN A 905 23.54 -18.62 43.54
CA GLN A 905 22.91 -17.51 42.82
C GLN A 905 23.50 -17.29 41.41
N ASP A 906 22.85 -17.83 40.38
CA ASP A 906 23.17 -17.49 38.99
C ASP A 906 22.60 -16.10 38.64
N VAL A 907 23.32 -15.07 39.10
CA VAL A 907 23.12 -13.67 38.71
C VAL A 907 23.10 -13.52 37.18
N GLU A 908 23.78 -14.41 36.46
CA GLU A 908 23.95 -14.33 35.00
C GLU A 908 22.68 -14.66 34.21
N VAL A 909 21.90 -15.67 34.62
CA VAL A 909 20.65 -16.05 33.93
C VAL A 909 19.51 -15.10 34.28
N ARG A 910 19.44 -14.62 35.53
CA ARG A 910 18.51 -13.52 35.91
C ARG A 910 18.82 -12.25 35.12
N ALA A 911 20.11 -11.94 34.94
CA ALA A 911 20.54 -10.84 34.08
C ALA A 911 20.20 -11.09 32.59
N GLU A 912 20.28 -12.34 32.10
CA GLU A 912 19.85 -12.72 30.74
C GLU A 912 18.33 -12.51 30.53
N ILE A 913 17.51 -12.86 31.52
CA ILE A 913 16.07 -12.63 31.48
C ILE A 913 15.75 -11.13 31.54
N SER A 914 16.35 -10.37 32.47
CA SER A 914 16.16 -8.90 32.53
C SER A 914 16.56 -8.23 31.23
N ARG A 915 17.73 -8.55 30.64
CA ARG A 915 18.19 -8.00 29.36
C ARG A 915 17.24 -8.33 28.21
N SER A 916 16.75 -9.57 28.18
CA SER A 916 15.78 -10.04 27.19
C SER A 916 14.46 -9.26 27.27
N VAL A 917 14.01 -8.94 28.49
CA VAL A 917 12.83 -8.10 28.72
C VAL A 917 13.09 -6.63 28.36
N ASP A 918 14.24 -6.07 28.73
CA ASP A 918 14.61 -4.67 28.46
C ASP A 918 14.81 -4.39 26.96
N ALA A 919 15.28 -5.38 26.22
CA ALA A 919 15.42 -5.35 24.76
C ALA A 919 14.08 -5.52 24.00
N SER A 920 12.99 -5.86 24.69
CA SER A 920 11.66 -6.08 24.10
C SER A 920 10.72 -4.90 24.37
N PRO A 921 10.23 -4.20 23.32
CA PRO A 921 9.31 -3.07 23.49
C PRO A 921 7.97 -3.43 24.17
N THR A 922 7.53 -4.69 24.06
CA THR A 922 6.22 -5.16 24.56
C THR A 922 6.30 -5.75 25.96
N LEU A 923 7.44 -6.35 26.35
CA LEU A 923 7.62 -6.93 27.68
C LEU A 923 8.17 -5.94 28.71
N ARG A 924 8.79 -4.85 28.27
CA ARG A 924 9.39 -3.87 29.19
C ARG A 924 8.40 -3.24 30.17
N SER A 925 7.15 -3.00 29.76
CA SER A 925 6.08 -2.53 30.65
C SER A 925 5.59 -3.59 31.64
N LYS A 926 5.98 -4.85 31.45
CA LYS A 926 5.64 -6.03 32.24
C LYS A 926 6.85 -6.57 33.03
N LYS A 927 7.98 -5.85 33.01
CA LYS A 927 9.25 -6.30 33.60
C LYS A 927 9.12 -6.68 35.05
N ASP A 928 8.45 -5.86 35.83
CA ASP A 928 8.27 -6.08 37.26
C ASP A 928 7.41 -7.32 37.55
N LEU A 929 6.40 -7.63 36.71
CA LEU A 929 5.61 -8.86 36.82
C LEU A 929 6.48 -10.09 36.57
N ILE A 930 7.34 -10.04 35.55
CA ILE A 930 8.26 -11.12 35.20
C ILE A 930 9.31 -11.31 36.31
N GLU A 931 9.93 -10.23 36.80
CA GLU A 931 10.92 -10.30 37.88
C GLU A 931 10.30 -10.83 39.19
N THR A 932 9.10 -10.38 39.54
CA THR A 932 8.38 -10.86 40.72
C THR A 932 8.02 -12.35 40.59
N PHE A 933 7.65 -12.80 39.39
CA PHE A 933 7.36 -14.21 39.16
C PHE A 933 8.60 -15.09 39.29
N ILE A 934 9.75 -14.64 38.78
CA ILE A 934 11.03 -15.35 38.93
C ILE A 934 11.37 -15.54 40.41
N ASP A 935 11.07 -14.54 41.25
CA ASP A 935 11.30 -14.62 42.69
C ASP A 935 10.32 -15.56 43.44
N CYS A 936 9.21 -15.96 42.81
CA CYS A 936 8.15 -16.78 43.41
C CYS A 936 7.94 -18.14 42.74
N VAL A 937 8.70 -18.47 41.69
CA VAL A 937 8.60 -19.73 40.93
C VAL A 937 8.91 -20.93 41.82
N SER A 938 8.08 -21.97 41.73
CA SER A 938 8.25 -23.20 42.50
C SER A 938 9.24 -24.16 41.83
N VAL A 939 9.80 -25.08 42.62
CA VAL A 939 10.80 -26.05 42.13
C VAL A 939 10.15 -27.18 41.30
N ASP A 940 8.89 -27.53 41.56
CA ASP A 940 8.28 -28.79 41.10
C ASP A 940 7.04 -28.66 40.19
N GLY A 941 6.50 -27.46 39.96
CA GLY A 941 5.29 -27.26 39.15
C GLY A 941 5.53 -26.96 37.66
N ARG A 942 4.46 -26.91 36.87
CA ARG A 942 4.53 -26.50 35.45
C ARG A 942 4.58 -24.97 35.40
N ILE A 943 5.65 -24.42 34.84
CA ILE A 943 5.91 -22.97 34.82
C ILE A 943 4.78 -22.21 34.11
N ASP A 944 4.21 -22.75 33.04
CA ASP A 944 3.11 -22.11 32.32
C ASP A 944 1.86 -21.96 33.20
N ASP A 945 1.53 -23.00 33.99
CA ASP A 945 0.37 -23.00 34.88
C ASP A 945 0.60 -22.07 36.08
N GLU A 946 1.81 -22.06 36.63
CA GLU A 946 2.21 -21.14 37.70
C GLU A 946 2.20 -19.68 37.24
N TRP A 947 2.64 -19.41 36.01
CA TRP A 947 2.61 -18.09 35.40
C TRP A 947 1.18 -17.60 35.22
N GLN A 948 0.30 -18.42 34.66
CA GLN A 948 -1.11 -18.09 34.49
C GLN A 948 -1.80 -17.83 35.84
N ALA A 949 -1.52 -18.67 36.86
CA ALA A 949 -2.05 -18.47 38.20
C ALA A 949 -1.53 -17.18 38.86
N PHE A 950 -0.23 -16.89 38.72
CA PHE A 950 0.40 -15.68 39.24
C PHE A 950 -0.17 -14.41 38.59
N ILE A 951 -0.29 -14.39 37.26
CA ILE A 951 -0.88 -13.27 36.54
C ILE A 951 -2.34 -13.08 36.91
N ALA A 952 -3.13 -14.15 37.01
CA ALA A 952 -4.52 -14.05 37.44
C ALA A 952 -4.64 -13.44 38.85
N ALA A 953 -3.82 -13.88 39.81
CA ALA A 953 -3.81 -13.35 41.17
C ALA A 953 -3.37 -11.89 41.24
N LYS A 954 -2.30 -11.51 40.52
CA LYS A 954 -1.82 -10.12 40.46
C LYS A 954 -2.81 -9.19 39.78
N ARG A 955 -3.44 -9.65 38.69
CA ARG A 955 -4.47 -8.91 37.95
C ARG A 955 -5.64 -8.59 38.87
N GLU A 956 -6.13 -9.56 39.64
CA GLU A 956 -7.24 -9.34 40.57
C GLU A 956 -6.85 -8.37 41.71
N ALA A 957 -5.69 -8.56 42.33
CA ALA A 957 -5.22 -7.69 43.42
C ALA A 957 -5.00 -6.23 43.00
N GLU A 958 -4.41 -6.01 41.82
CA GLU A 958 -4.22 -4.65 41.28
C GLU A 958 -5.56 -4.02 40.86
N LEU A 959 -6.50 -4.81 40.33
CA LEU A 959 -7.84 -4.33 39.99
C LEU A 959 -8.63 -3.93 41.24
N ASP A 960 -8.60 -4.76 42.29
CA ASP A 960 -9.24 -4.46 43.57
C ASP A 960 -8.67 -3.18 44.20
N THR A 961 -7.37 -2.94 44.05
CA THR A 961 -6.73 -1.69 44.48
C THR A 961 -7.27 -0.48 43.70
N ILE A 962 -7.46 -0.61 42.39
CA ILE A 962 -8.04 0.46 41.55
C ILE A 962 -9.52 0.69 41.93
N ILE A 963 -10.29 -0.37 42.10
CA ILE A 963 -11.71 -0.32 42.50
C ILE A 963 -11.84 0.38 43.86
N ALA A 964 -11.04 -0.02 44.84
CA ALA A 964 -11.06 0.57 46.18
C ALA A 964 -10.59 2.02 46.20
N SER A 965 -9.50 2.35 45.49
CA SER A 965 -8.92 3.70 45.51
C SER A 965 -9.74 4.76 44.77
N GLU A 966 -10.53 4.36 43.78
CA GLU A 966 -11.40 5.27 43.02
C GLU A 966 -12.90 5.11 43.36
N GLU A 967 -13.23 4.23 44.31
CA GLU A 967 -14.61 3.89 44.71
C GLU A 967 -15.48 3.48 43.51
N LEU A 968 -14.94 2.61 42.66
CA LEU A 968 -15.64 2.10 41.47
C LEU A 968 -16.65 1.04 41.86
N ARG A 969 -17.62 0.78 40.96
CA ARG A 969 -18.56 -0.32 41.16
C ARG A 969 -17.91 -1.66 40.80
N PRO A 970 -17.75 -2.61 41.74
CA PRO A 970 -16.87 -3.75 41.52
C PRO A 970 -17.30 -4.66 40.35
N ASP A 971 -18.58 -5.02 40.29
CA ASP A 971 -19.09 -5.97 39.29
C ASP A 971 -19.09 -5.38 37.88
N GLU A 972 -19.56 -4.13 37.75
CA GLU A 972 -19.57 -3.42 36.47
C GLU A 972 -18.14 -3.10 35.98
N THR A 973 -17.19 -2.83 36.88
CA THR A 973 -15.77 -2.63 36.51
C THR A 973 -15.15 -3.91 35.97
N ARG A 974 -15.41 -5.05 36.62
CA ARG A 974 -14.91 -6.36 36.19
C ARG A 974 -15.49 -6.76 34.83
N GLU A 975 -16.80 -6.59 34.64
CA GLU A 975 -17.45 -6.89 33.37
C GLU A 975 -16.97 -5.96 32.24
N PHE A 976 -16.79 -4.67 32.52
CA PHE A 976 -16.24 -3.70 31.58
C PHE A 976 -14.83 -4.08 31.10
N LEU A 977 -13.95 -4.50 32.03
CA LEU A 977 -12.60 -4.94 31.68
C LEU A 977 -12.58 -6.31 31.01
N ALA A 978 -13.43 -7.25 31.40
CA ALA A 978 -13.54 -8.56 30.75
C ALA A 978 -13.88 -8.41 29.26
N ARG A 979 -14.90 -7.60 28.95
CA ARG A 979 -15.24 -7.25 27.56
C ARG A 979 -14.08 -6.55 26.85
N ALA A 980 -13.39 -5.64 27.52
CA ALA A 980 -12.22 -4.96 26.93
C ALA A 980 -11.07 -5.93 26.60
N PHE A 981 -10.83 -6.97 27.40
CA PHE A 981 -9.83 -8.00 27.11
C PHE A 981 -10.27 -8.95 25.99
N GLU A 982 -11.55 -9.30 25.90
CA GLU A 982 -12.10 -10.07 24.77
C GLU A 982 -12.06 -9.29 23.45
N ASP A 983 -12.45 -8.01 23.48
CA ASP A 983 -12.46 -7.11 22.33
C ASP A 983 -11.05 -6.61 21.95
N GLY A 984 -10.05 -6.85 22.81
CA GLY A 984 -8.67 -6.37 22.65
C GLY A 984 -8.53 -4.84 22.73
N ALA A 985 -9.55 -4.12 23.20
CA ALA A 985 -9.54 -2.66 23.32
C ALA A 985 -10.43 -2.15 24.47
N LEU A 986 -9.96 -1.10 25.16
CA LEU A 986 -10.74 -0.41 26.19
C LEU A 986 -11.70 0.63 25.57
N HIS A 987 -13.01 0.35 25.61
CA HIS A 987 -14.04 1.23 25.05
C HIS A 987 -14.36 2.42 26.00
N THR A 988 -13.62 3.52 25.86
CA THR A 988 -13.78 4.71 26.75
C THR A 988 -14.89 5.69 26.34
N SER A 989 -15.61 5.42 25.23
CA SER A 989 -16.73 6.23 24.73
C SER A 989 -18.04 5.46 24.78
N GLY A 990 -19.09 6.06 25.36
CA GLY A 990 -20.40 5.45 25.57
C GLY A 990 -20.84 5.52 27.04
N THR A 991 -21.98 4.93 27.37
CA THR A 991 -22.51 4.90 28.75
C THR A 991 -21.77 3.91 29.65
N ALA A 992 -21.11 2.89 29.09
CA ALA A 992 -20.42 1.82 29.83
C ALA A 992 -19.40 2.31 30.87
N ILE A 993 -18.52 3.27 30.53
CA ILE A 993 -17.57 3.83 31.50
C ILE A 993 -18.25 4.65 32.61
N THR A 994 -19.48 5.11 32.36
CA THR A 994 -20.30 5.85 33.33
C THR A 994 -21.01 4.90 34.30
N GLU A 995 -21.27 3.66 33.88
CA GLU A 995 -21.84 2.59 34.72
C GLU A 995 -20.81 2.10 35.75
N VAL A 996 -19.52 2.17 35.42
CA VAL A 996 -18.38 1.87 36.30
C VAL A 996 -18.20 2.90 37.43
N LEU A 997 -18.65 4.15 37.22
CA LEU A 997 -18.45 5.25 38.16
C LEU A 997 -19.50 5.24 39.30
N PRO A 998 -19.15 5.73 40.51
CA PRO A 998 -20.11 5.92 41.58
C PRO A 998 -21.14 7.03 41.24
N PRO A 999 -22.37 6.98 41.79
CA PRO A 999 -23.41 7.96 41.51
C PRO A 999 -22.95 9.38 41.91
N GLY A 1000 -23.07 10.33 40.97
CA GLY A 1000 -22.66 11.73 41.21
C GLY A 1000 -23.50 12.43 42.27
N ARG A 1001 -22.87 13.24 43.13
CA ARG A 1001 -23.58 14.15 44.05
C ARG A 1001 -24.33 15.22 43.25
N ARG A 1002 -25.65 15.29 43.38
CA ARG A 1002 -26.53 16.24 42.64
C ARG A 1002 -26.29 17.74 42.89
N PHE A 1003 -25.37 18.13 43.78
CA PHE A 1003 -25.19 19.53 44.22
C PHE A 1003 -23.72 19.97 44.41
N GLY A 1004 -22.80 19.54 43.53
CA GLY A 1004 -21.43 20.08 43.49
C GLY A 1004 -20.93 20.18 42.04
N GLY A 1005 -20.36 21.33 41.65
CA GLY A 1005 -20.08 21.73 40.26
C GLY A 1005 -19.43 20.65 39.37
N GLY A 1006 -19.87 20.60 38.10
CA GLY A 1006 -19.57 19.56 37.12
C GLY A 1006 -18.09 19.33 36.76
N ALA A 1007 -17.16 20.17 37.23
CA ALA A 1007 -15.73 20.02 36.97
C ALA A 1007 -15.13 18.73 37.57
N ASN A 1008 -15.58 18.31 38.77
CA ASN A 1008 -14.97 17.19 39.49
C ASN A 1008 -15.30 15.79 38.90
N HIS A 1009 -16.44 15.66 38.21
CA HIS A 1009 -16.87 14.37 37.64
C HIS A 1009 -16.14 14.05 36.34
N GLY A 1010 -15.89 15.07 35.50
CA GLY A 1010 -15.10 14.93 34.28
C GLY A 1010 -13.63 14.56 34.56
N GLU A 1011 -13.02 15.20 35.56
CA GLU A 1011 -11.66 14.90 36.00
C GLU A 1011 -11.54 13.49 36.61
N LYS A 1012 -12.50 13.08 37.47
CA LYS A 1012 -12.51 11.71 38.01
C LYS A 1012 -12.69 10.67 36.90
N LYS A 1013 -13.60 10.91 35.94
CA LYS A 1013 -13.77 10.05 34.76
C LYS A 1013 -12.47 9.90 33.96
N GLN A 1014 -11.78 11.01 33.69
CA GLN A 1014 -10.51 10.99 32.96
C GLN A 1014 -9.42 10.22 33.74
N ARG A 1015 -9.33 10.42 35.06
CA ARG A 1015 -8.38 9.71 35.93
C ARG A 1015 -8.65 8.20 35.99
N VAL A 1016 -9.92 7.81 36.10
CA VAL A 1016 -10.33 6.40 36.08
C VAL A 1016 -10.02 5.77 34.72
N ILE A 1017 -10.31 6.46 33.61
CA ILE A 1017 -9.92 6.00 32.27
C ILE A 1017 -8.41 5.80 32.19
N GLU A 1018 -7.61 6.75 32.67
CA GLU A 1018 -6.15 6.61 32.64
C GLU A 1018 -5.64 5.43 33.48
N ARG A 1019 -6.23 5.18 34.66
CA ARG A 1019 -5.86 4.04 35.51
C ARG A 1019 -6.27 2.71 34.90
N LEU A 1020 -7.50 2.60 34.39
CA LEU A 1020 -7.99 1.39 33.72
C LEU A 1020 -7.28 1.14 32.39
N SER A 1021 -6.90 2.18 31.64
CA SER A 1021 -6.06 2.04 30.44
C SER A 1021 -4.66 1.54 30.77
N LYS A 1022 -4.01 2.06 31.83
CA LYS A 1022 -2.72 1.55 32.29
C LYS A 1022 -2.82 0.10 32.75
N PHE A 1023 -3.87 -0.25 33.48
CA PHE A 1023 -4.14 -1.62 33.90
C PHE A 1023 -4.33 -2.56 32.71
N PHE A 1024 -5.17 -2.15 31.75
CA PHE A 1024 -5.40 -2.90 30.52
C PHE A 1024 -4.09 -3.10 29.73
N GLU A 1025 -3.30 -2.04 29.49
CA GLU A 1025 -2.01 -2.13 28.78
C GLU A 1025 -1.01 -3.06 29.51
N ARG A 1026 -1.02 -3.09 30.84
CA ARG A 1026 -0.14 -3.93 31.65
C ARG A 1026 -0.46 -5.42 31.53
N PHE A 1027 -1.74 -5.79 31.53
CA PHE A 1027 -2.17 -7.19 31.48
C PHE A 1027 -2.59 -7.66 30.08
N SER A 1028 -2.60 -6.79 29.07
CA SER A 1028 -2.99 -7.15 27.71
C SER A 1028 -1.99 -8.13 27.07
N GLY A 1029 -2.49 -9.25 26.56
CA GLY A 1029 -1.69 -10.31 25.94
C GLY A 1029 -0.84 -11.11 26.93
N LEU A 1030 -1.30 -11.28 28.17
CA LEU A 1030 -0.76 -12.19 29.20
C LEU A 1030 -1.78 -13.28 29.56
#